data_AF-A0A850GLH8-F1
#
_entry.id   AF-A0A850GLH8-F1
#
_cell.length_a   1.000
_cell.length_b   1.000
_cell.length_c   1.000
_cell.angle_alpha   90.00
_cell.angle_beta   90.00
_cell.angle_gamma   90.00
#
_symmetry.space_group_name_H-M   'P 1'
#
loop_
_entity.id
_entity.type
_entity.pdbx_description
1 polymer ?
#
loop_
_entity_poly.entity_id
_entity_poly.type
_entity_poly.pdbx_seq_one_letter_code
_entity_poly.pdbx_strand_id
1 'polypeptide(L)'
;MAREPSTRRDAFSRALRVLLPFDLGLSAAIVVVWWVVGLVDPLPGVLLATLRVLAWFSGLRVKLGPVIDIQRRPEGRSDAELLAADAALQRVFAMAALTFSASWIAVDLLWVLLAKLGHGPRYGDAELATALFFIVATAGLHTLVTLVLSHALIPSQRFISAKLYARGVSFDRPKRKGTAPLVAAATWMMIGGMLAIGGGATLWNAQTQRELTAVFLRGQAEREATYLAIGAHTSARSDEAFAGDLEITTTEVLPPTLTGDGVPVRANGTRTYMDIERRQIIAATPVGDGRWVIASGRPDEQLRLFLGFALLLLTIALPLFSVGLHLFARSISAPLSRLAEAAERFVEHGELNALERFVPIHDDELGRLASSFNAMLDTLEQLTTAASAVSAGDLRVTLERPGVLHDAFRGMVARLNEIVARMRETSLEVAAAAAEIDALTQEQEAAAQTQSANIQGLASDVLSLASSAQQISSAAQGVQNNADRAVNTTNATAEVIAQLRAHATNVGELLRLIDEIAERSDLLALNGSLEAIRAGEAGRGFALVAAEMRRLAERVTGTVEDVRARVDDIERSGVATVIATEGSRELANLTAAASREITAAIEEQSANTEQASHRVQSVADQVVKATMAMSQTRTAAAGLREHAAELERLMATFELREHPNADNSRDAAKLEQR
;
A
#
# COMPACT_ATOMS: atom_id res chain seq x y z
N MET A 1 -15.88 30.06 8.40
CA MET A 1 -17.25 30.62 8.58
C MET A 1 -17.82 31.00 7.21
N ALA A 2 -18.31 30.02 6.45
CA ALA A 2 -19.02 30.28 5.20
C ALA A 2 -20.50 30.54 5.55
N ARG A 3 -21.07 31.65 5.06
CA ARG A 3 -22.48 31.99 5.23
C ARG A 3 -23.33 30.94 4.51
N GLU A 4 -24.00 30.07 5.28
CA GLU A 4 -25.04 29.17 4.76
C GLU A 4 -26.12 30.02 4.04
N PRO A 5 -26.43 29.72 2.77
CA PRO A 5 -27.35 30.53 1.99
C PRO A 5 -28.79 30.33 2.48
N SER A 6 -29.41 31.40 2.99
CA SER A 6 -30.83 31.84 2.92
C SER A 6 -32.00 30.83 2.83
N THR A 7 -31.83 29.53 3.06
CA THR A 7 -32.88 28.49 2.98
C THR A 7 -33.51 28.18 4.34
N ARG A 8 -33.46 29.12 5.29
CA ARG A 8 -34.21 29.09 6.57
C ARG A 8 -35.72 29.26 6.39
N ARG A 9 -36.31 28.65 5.36
CA ARG A 9 -37.77 28.46 5.34
C ARG A 9 -38.03 27.13 6.04
N ASP A 10 -38.83 27.15 7.09
CA ASP A 10 -39.19 25.92 7.80
C ASP A 10 -39.88 24.93 6.83
N ALA A 11 -39.81 23.64 7.17
CA ALA A 11 -40.34 22.53 6.41
C ALA A 11 -41.79 22.77 5.96
N PHE A 12 -42.57 23.39 6.85
CA PHE A 12 -43.95 23.75 6.64
C PHE A 12 -44.12 24.86 5.59
N SER A 13 -43.36 25.95 5.66
CA SER A 13 -43.45 27.04 4.67
C SER A 13 -42.96 26.63 3.28
N ARG A 14 -42.10 25.61 3.16
CA ARG A 14 -41.80 24.96 1.87
C ARG A 14 -42.99 24.17 1.34
N ALA A 15 -43.58 23.31 2.17
CA ALA A 15 -44.75 22.53 1.80
C ALA A 15 -45.93 23.45 1.41
N LEU A 16 -46.19 24.51 2.19
CA LEU A 16 -47.25 25.49 1.96
C LEU A 16 -47.12 26.20 0.60
N ARG A 17 -45.91 26.63 0.23
CA ARG A 17 -45.69 27.35 -1.04
C ARG A 17 -46.07 26.55 -2.28
N VAL A 18 -45.98 25.22 -2.20
CA VAL A 18 -46.26 24.34 -3.34
C VAL A 18 -47.68 23.78 -3.26
N LEU A 19 -48.10 23.36 -2.07
CA LEU A 19 -49.38 22.67 -1.89
C LEU A 19 -50.57 23.62 -1.73
N LEU A 20 -50.39 24.82 -1.17
CA LEU A 20 -51.49 25.74 -0.89
C LEU A 20 -52.16 26.31 -2.15
N PRO A 21 -51.42 26.91 -3.10
CA PRO A 21 -52.05 27.43 -4.32
C PRO A 21 -52.68 26.29 -5.13
N PHE A 22 -52.09 25.10 -5.07
CA PHE A 22 -52.61 23.90 -5.69
C PHE A 22 -53.95 23.46 -5.08
N ASP A 23 -54.02 23.29 -3.76
CA ASP A 23 -55.22 22.84 -3.08
C ASP A 23 -56.35 23.88 -3.16
N LEU A 24 -56.02 25.17 -3.09
CA LEU A 24 -56.97 26.26 -3.30
C LEU A 24 -57.52 26.28 -4.74
N GLY A 25 -56.64 26.16 -5.73
CA GLY A 25 -57.04 26.14 -7.14
C GLY A 25 -57.93 24.94 -7.48
N LEU A 26 -57.55 23.75 -7.00
CA LEU A 26 -58.36 22.55 -7.11
C LEU A 26 -59.72 22.74 -6.42
N SER A 27 -59.73 23.35 -5.24
CA SER A 27 -60.98 23.57 -4.52
C SER A 27 -61.92 24.53 -5.20
N ALA A 28 -61.38 25.63 -5.74
CA ALA A 28 -62.16 26.56 -6.54
C ALA A 28 -62.75 25.86 -7.77
N ALA A 29 -61.97 25.03 -8.46
CA ALA A 29 -62.43 24.28 -9.63
C ALA A 29 -63.56 23.32 -9.28
N ILE A 30 -63.44 22.54 -8.19
CA ILE A 30 -64.46 21.57 -7.76
C ILE A 30 -65.74 22.26 -7.27
N VAL A 31 -65.62 23.37 -6.54
CA VAL A 31 -66.79 24.15 -6.13
C VAL A 31 -67.52 24.72 -7.34
N VAL A 32 -66.81 25.21 -8.34
CA VAL A 32 -67.40 25.70 -9.60
C VAL A 32 -68.10 24.56 -10.34
N VAL A 33 -67.49 23.37 -10.41
CA VAL A 33 -68.12 22.17 -10.98
C VAL A 33 -69.44 21.88 -10.26
N TRP A 34 -69.41 21.78 -8.94
CA TRP A 34 -70.59 21.44 -8.17
C TRP A 34 -71.67 22.50 -8.31
N TRP A 35 -71.30 23.77 -8.39
CA TRP A 35 -72.23 24.83 -8.67
C TRP A 35 -72.89 24.70 -10.04
N VAL A 36 -72.11 24.39 -11.07
CA VAL A 36 -72.65 24.26 -12.42
C VAL A 36 -73.49 23.00 -12.63
N VAL A 37 -73.16 21.92 -11.92
CA VAL A 37 -74.01 20.69 -11.86
C VAL A 37 -75.18 20.88 -10.89
N GLY A 38 -75.32 22.06 -10.29
CA GLY A 38 -76.41 22.41 -9.38
C GLY A 38 -76.30 21.81 -7.98
N LEU A 39 -75.26 21.04 -7.69
CA LEU A 39 -75.02 20.32 -6.43
C LEU A 39 -74.76 21.25 -5.23
N VAL A 40 -74.18 22.43 -5.47
CA VAL A 40 -73.70 23.33 -4.40
C VAL A 40 -73.88 24.79 -4.75
N ASP A 41 -74.40 25.59 -3.81
CA ASP A 41 -74.34 27.04 -3.93
C ASP A 41 -72.89 27.56 -3.78
N PRO A 42 -72.48 28.55 -4.60
CA PRO A 42 -71.07 28.90 -4.72
C PRO A 42 -70.51 29.50 -3.41
N LEU A 43 -71.32 30.23 -2.65
CA LEU A 43 -70.93 30.85 -1.38
C LEU A 43 -70.64 29.81 -0.28
N PRO A 44 -71.58 28.91 0.10
CA PRO A 44 -71.30 27.80 1.01
C PRO A 44 -70.19 26.87 0.54
N GLY A 45 -70.11 26.59 -0.77
CA GLY A 45 -69.07 25.74 -1.36
C GLY A 45 -67.67 26.31 -1.17
N VAL A 46 -67.47 27.60 -1.48
CA VAL A 46 -66.18 28.29 -1.30
C VAL A 46 -65.80 28.35 0.18
N LEU A 47 -66.77 28.60 1.08
CA LEU A 47 -66.53 28.63 2.52
C LEU A 47 -66.02 27.26 3.03
N LEU A 48 -66.69 26.16 2.67
CA LEU A 48 -66.32 24.83 3.11
C LEU A 48 -64.95 24.40 2.53
N ALA A 49 -64.72 24.69 1.25
CA ALA A 49 -63.42 24.50 0.60
C ALA A 49 -62.29 25.22 1.35
N THR A 50 -62.52 26.49 1.70
CA THR A 50 -61.54 27.31 2.43
C THR A 50 -61.27 26.76 3.83
N LEU A 51 -62.32 26.38 4.57
CA LEU A 51 -62.19 25.76 5.89
C LEU A 51 -61.44 24.43 5.83
N ARG A 52 -61.68 23.61 4.80
CA ARG A 52 -60.98 22.33 4.57
C ARG A 52 -59.49 22.56 4.34
N VAL A 53 -59.13 23.47 3.44
CA VAL A 53 -57.73 23.84 3.15
C VAL A 53 -57.03 24.29 4.44
N LEU A 54 -57.65 25.20 5.20
CA LEU A 54 -57.10 25.69 6.47
C LEU A 54 -56.93 24.57 7.49
N ALA A 55 -57.90 23.67 7.63
CA ALA A 55 -57.83 22.53 8.55
C ALA A 55 -56.71 21.56 8.17
N TRP A 56 -56.55 21.25 6.88
CA TRP A 56 -55.49 20.35 6.41
C TRP A 56 -54.10 20.93 6.64
N PHE A 57 -53.87 22.21 6.29
CA PHE A 57 -52.59 22.86 6.55
C PHE A 57 -52.30 23.03 8.04
N SER A 58 -53.30 23.29 8.87
CA SER A 58 -53.15 23.29 10.33
C SER A 58 -52.68 21.92 10.82
N GLY A 59 -53.30 20.84 10.35
CA GLY A 59 -52.89 19.47 10.67
C GLY A 59 -51.47 19.13 10.19
N LEU A 60 -51.08 19.60 9.01
CA LEU A 60 -49.72 19.43 8.49
C LEU A 60 -48.69 20.18 9.34
N ARG A 61 -49.03 21.39 9.83
CA ARG A 61 -48.17 22.19 10.71
C ARG A 61 -47.91 21.50 12.04
N VAL A 62 -48.94 20.94 12.66
CA VAL A 62 -48.82 20.19 13.93
C VAL A 62 -47.92 18.98 13.75
N LYS A 63 -48.13 18.19 12.69
CA LYS A 63 -47.33 16.99 12.41
C LYS A 63 -45.86 17.32 12.10
N LEU A 64 -45.59 18.46 11.48
CA LEU A 64 -44.23 18.96 11.24
C LEU A 64 -43.64 19.73 12.43
N GLY A 65 -44.36 19.90 13.54
CA GLY A 65 -43.92 20.66 14.72
C GLY A 65 -42.49 20.34 15.16
N PRO A 66 -42.13 19.07 15.42
CA PRO A 66 -40.76 18.70 15.81
C PRO A 66 -39.70 19.14 14.80
N VAL A 67 -40.00 19.07 13.50
CA VAL A 67 -39.10 19.48 12.41
C VAL A 67 -38.94 21.00 12.37
N ILE A 68 -40.05 21.72 12.52
CA ILE A 68 -40.09 23.19 12.53
C ILE A 68 -39.29 23.71 13.73
N ASP A 69 -39.46 23.09 14.90
CA ASP A 69 -38.76 23.49 16.13
C ASP A 69 -37.25 23.28 16.04
N ILE A 70 -36.81 22.21 15.39
CA ILE A 70 -35.39 21.95 15.12
C ILE A 70 -34.83 22.90 14.07
N GLN A 71 -35.60 23.26 13.04
CA GLN A 71 -35.13 24.21 12.02
C GLN A 71 -35.08 25.66 12.52
N ARG A 72 -35.95 26.03 13.46
CA ARG A 72 -35.94 27.35 14.10
C ARG A 72 -34.84 27.49 15.14
N ARG A 73 -34.53 26.41 15.85
CA ARG A 73 -33.48 26.34 16.87
C ARG A 73 -32.61 25.10 16.63
N PRO A 74 -31.60 25.22 15.74
CA PRO A 74 -30.81 24.08 15.29
C PRO A 74 -29.80 23.57 16.33
N GLU A 75 -29.38 24.38 17.29
CA GLU A 75 -28.32 24.05 18.23
C GLU A 75 -28.88 23.51 19.56
N GLY A 76 -28.09 22.67 20.26
CA GLY A 76 -28.41 22.19 21.61
C GLY A 76 -29.50 21.12 21.74
N ARG A 77 -29.92 20.48 20.64
CA ARG A 77 -30.95 19.42 20.66
C ARG A 77 -30.42 18.06 21.09
N SER A 78 -31.23 17.31 21.83
CA SER A 78 -30.98 15.92 22.21
C SER A 78 -31.17 14.97 21.04
N ASP A 79 -30.57 13.78 21.12
CA ASP A 79 -30.73 12.74 20.09
C ASP A 79 -32.19 12.27 19.99
N ALA A 80 -32.91 12.24 21.12
CA ALA A 80 -34.33 11.95 21.18
C ALA A 80 -35.18 12.96 20.39
N GLU A 81 -34.86 14.25 20.45
CA GLU A 81 -35.55 15.29 19.66
C GLU A 81 -35.27 15.14 18.16
N LEU A 82 -34.02 14.85 17.78
CA LEU A 82 -33.64 14.63 16.38
C LEU A 82 -34.32 13.38 15.80
N LEU A 83 -34.36 12.28 16.56
CA LEU A 83 -35.08 11.07 16.20
C LEU A 83 -36.59 11.31 16.10
N ALA A 84 -37.17 12.09 17.02
CA ALA A 84 -38.58 12.46 16.97
C ALA A 84 -38.92 13.29 15.72
N ALA A 85 -38.04 14.20 15.30
CA ALA A 85 -38.22 14.97 14.08
C ALA A 85 -38.01 14.15 12.80
N ASP A 86 -37.07 13.20 12.80
CA ASP A 86 -36.92 12.25 11.69
C ASP A 86 -38.17 11.36 11.57
N ALA A 87 -38.65 10.80 12.69
CA ALA A 87 -39.89 10.02 12.73
C ALA A 87 -41.12 10.85 12.33
N ALA A 88 -41.15 12.15 12.63
CA ALA A 88 -42.19 13.07 12.16
C ALA A 88 -42.12 13.24 10.64
N LEU A 89 -40.93 13.45 10.08
CA LEU A 89 -40.73 13.54 8.62
C LEU A 89 -41.12 12.25 7.91
N GLN A 90 -40.79 11.08 8.47
CA GLN A 90 -41.14 9.80 7.84
C GLN A 90 -42.66 9.60 7.79
N ARG A 91 -43.36 9.88 8.90
CA ARG A 91 -44.80 9.65 9.01
C ARG A 91 -45.63 10.72 8.28
N VAL A 92 -45.12 11.95 8.15
CA VAL A 92 -45.90 13.06 7.57
C VAL A 92 -46.32 12.80 6.13
N PHE A 93 -45.53 12.07 5.33
CA PHE A 93 -45.85 11.85 3.92
C PHE A 93 -47.13 11.07 3.72
N ALA A 94 -47.21 9.88 4.32
CA ALA A 94 -48.39 9.03 4.24
C ALA A 94 -49.58 9.68 4.95
N MET A 95 -49.34 10.25 6.13
CA MET A 95 -50.40 10.86 6.92
C MET A 95 -51.00 12.10 6.26
N ALA A 96 -50.18 12.99 5.71
CA ALA A 96 -50.66 14.23 5.09
C ALA A 96 -51.48 13.92 3.84
N ALA A 97 -51.00 13.00 3.00
CA ALA A 97 -51.72 12.56 1.82
C ALA A 97 -53.03 11.86 2.21
N LEU A 98 -53.03 11.02 3.25
CA LEU A 98 -54.25 10.34 3.71
C LEU A 98 -55.28 11.35 4.24
N THR A 99 -54.84 12.31 5.05
CA THR A 99 -55.73 13.38 5.53
C THR A 99 -56.20 14.31 4.42
N PHE A 100 -55.39 14.54 3.38
CA PHE A 100 -55.76 15.33 2.21
C PHE A 100 -56.93 14.65 1.47
N SER A 101 -56.75 13.38 1.10
CA SER A 101 -57.76 12.58 0.41
C SER A 101 -59.02 12.41 1.26
N ALA A 102 -58.88 12.11 2.55
CA ALA A 102 -60.02 11.97 3.46
C ALA A 102 -60.81 13.29 3.59
N SER A 103 -60.12 14.44 3.60
CA SER A 103 -60.79 15.74 3.66
C SER A 103 -61.61 16.03 2.40
N TRP A 104 -61.11 15.61 1.24
CA TRP A 104 -61.81 15.72 -0.03
C TRP A 104 -63.02 14.81 -0.09
N ILE A 105 -62.83 13.51 0.17
CA ILE A 105 -63.91 12.53 0.21
C ILE A 105 -65.00 12.95 1.21
N ALA A 106 -64.62 13.46 2.39
CA ALA A 106 -65.58 13.91 3.40
C ALA A 106 -66.39 15.13 2.96
N VAL A 107 -65.75 16.12 2.33
CA VAL A 107 -66.44 17.31 1.81
C VAL A 107 -67.38 16.90 0.66
N ASP A 108 -66.90 16.06 -0.24
CA ASP A 108 -67.69 15.55 -1.37
C ASP A 108 -68.90 14.72 -0.90
N LEU A 109 -68.72 13.83 0.09
CA LEU A 109 -69.81 13.05 0.69
C LEU A 109 -70.82 13.91 1.46
N LEU A 110 -70.34 14.92 2.20
CA LEU A 110 -71.20 15.83 2.95
C LEU A 110 -72.15 16.58 2.01
N TRP A 111 -71.67 17.00 0.84
CA TRP A 111 -72.51 17.65 -0.16
C TRP A 111 -73.53 16.72 -0.78
N VAL A 112 -73.13 15.50 -1.14
CA VAL A 112 -74.08 14.47 -1.61
C VAL A 112 -75.15 14.17 -0.54
N LEU A 113 -74.81 14.22 0.75
CA LEU A 113 -75.75 14.01 1.85
C LEU A 113 -76.70 15.20 2.06
N LEU A 114 -76.18 16.43 2.07
CA LEU A 114 -76.98 17.66 2.18
C LEU A 114 -77.95 17.80 1.01
N ALA A 115 -77.51 17.40 -0.19
CA ALA A 115 -78.35 17.26 -1.38
C ALA A 115 -79.53 16.30 -1.17
N LYS A 116 -79.32 15.16 -0.49
CA LYS A 116 -80.37 14.17 -0.20
C LYS A 116 -81.33 14.55 0.94
N LEU A 117 -80.88 15.35 1.92
CA LEU A 117 -81.67 15.76 3.09
C LEU A 117 -82.68 16.89 2.79
N GLY A 118 -82.87 17.26 1.52
CA GLY A 118 -83.91 18.20 1.09
C GLY A 118 -83.58 19.68 1.32
N HIS A 119 -82.31 20.01 1.54
CA HIS A 119 -81.83 21.39 1.65
C HIS A 119 -81.27 21.94 0.31
N GLY A 120 -81.50 21.24 -0.80
CA GLY A 120 -81.13 21.64 -2.17
C GLY A 120 -82.10 21.05 -3.22
N PRO A 121 -81.93 21.38 -4.51
CA PRO A 121 -82.79 20.87 -5.60
C PRO A 121 -82.85 19.33 -5.62
N ARG A 122 -83.95 18.75 -6.14
CA ARG A 122 -84.07 17.29 -6.30
C ARG A 122 -83.16 16.84 -7.44
N TYR A 123 -82.11 16.08 -7.14
CA TYR A 123 -81.12 15.62 -8.11
C TYR A 123 -81.49 14.27 -8.73
N GLY A 124 -81.18 14.08 -10.00
CA GLY A 124 -81.26 12.79 -10.69
C GLY A 124 -80.00 11.91 -10.51
N ASP A 125 -80.05 10.71 -11.11
CA ASP A 125 -78.96 9.73 -11.04
C ASP A 125 -77.68 10.19 -11.77
N ALA A 126 -77.79 11.13 -12.72
CA ALA A 126 -76.68 11.66 -13.50
C ALA A 126 -75.82 12.65 -12.70
N GLU A 127 -76.44 13.50 -11.89
CA GLU A 127 -75.77 14.43 -10.98
C GLU A 127 -75.02 13.66 -9.87
N LEU A 128 -75.61 12.56 -9.39
CA LEU A 128 -75.00 11.70 -8.38
C LEU A 128 -73.81 10.90 -8.95
N ALA A 129 -73.90 10.41 -10.19
CA ALA A 129 -72.78 9.78 -10.90
C ALA A 129 -71.64 10.77 -11.16
N THR A 130 -71.98 12.02 -11.48
CA THR A 130 -71.02 13.12 -11.62
C THR A 130 -70.33 13.42 -10.29
N ALA A 131 -71.06 13.55 -9.19
CA ALA A 131 -70.47 13.74 -7.86
C ALA A 131 -69.53 12.58 -7.45
N LEU A 132 -69.92 11.33 -7.74
CA LEU A 132 -69.09 10.15 -7.48
C LEU A 132 -67.78 10.15 -8.30
N PHE A 133 -67.83 10.64 -9.54
CA PHE A 133 -66.65 10.81 -10.39
C PHE A 133 -65.65 11.82 -9.79
N PHE A 134 -66.13 12.94 -9.25
CA PHE A 134 -65.27 13.93 -8.60
C PHE A 134 -64.63 13.37 -7.33
N ILE A 135 -65.34 12.55 -6.53
CA ILE A 135 -64.78 11.82 -5.37
C ILE A 135 -63.60 10.93 -5.78
N VAL A 136 -63.72 10.22 -6.91
CA VAL A 136 -62.65 9.34 -7.42
C VAL A 136 -61.47 10.16 -7.95
N ALA A 137 -61.75 11.26 -8.66
CA ALA A 137 -60.72 12.16 -9.19
C ALA A 137 -59.92 12.86 -8.07
N THR A 138 -60.59 13.30 -7.00
CA THR A 138 -59.96 13.94 -5.83
C THR A 138 -59.16 12.94 -4.99
N ALA A 139 -59.67 11.71 -4.82
CA ALA A 139 -58.96 10.64 -4.15
C ALA A 139 -57.63 10.28 -4.86
N GLY A 140 -57.60 10.32 -6.20
CA GLY A 140 -56.41 10.04 -7.02
C GLY A 140 -55.24 11.01 -6.83
N LEU A 141 -55.52 12.22 -6.31
CA LEU A 141 -54.55 13.28 -6.11
C LEU A 141 -53.61 13.06 -4.91
N HIS A 142 -53.91 12.04 -4.09
CA HIS A 142 -53.11 11.57 -2.96
C HIS A 142 -51.62 11.39 -3.28
N THR A 143 -51.36 10.75 -4.41
CA THR A 143 -50.03 10.39 -4.88
C THR A 143 -49.19 11.63 -5.19
N LEU A 144 -49.83 12.62 -5.82
CA LEU A 144 -49.19 13.88 -6.18
C LEU A 144 -48.83 14.68 -4.92
N VAL A 145 -49.75 14.77 -3.96
CA VAL A 145 -49.48 15.42 -2.66
C VAL A 145 -48.33 14.74 -1.93
N THR A 146 -48.28 13.40 -1.94
CA THR A 146 -47.18 12.63 -1.34
C THR A 146 -45.84 12.97 -2.00
N LEU A 147 -45.80 13.04 -3.33
CA LEU A 147 -44.58 13.30 -4.10
C LEU A 147 -44.09 14.75 -3.95
N VAL A 148 -45.00 15.71 -4.04
CA VAL A 148 -44.74 17.14 -3.84
C VAL A 148 -44.25 17.38 -2.41
N LEU A 149 -44.93 16.79 -1.42
CA LEU A 149 -44.53 16.89 -0.02
C LEU A 149 -43.18 16.22 0.20
N SER A 150 -42.95 15.03 -0.38
CA SER A 150 -41.66 14.33 -0.39
C SER A 150 -40.55 15.26 -0.86
N HIS A 151 -40.72 15.88 -2.03
CA HIS A 151 -39.73 16.79 -2.56
C HIS A 151 -39.51 18.03 -1.68
N ALA A 152 -40.59 18.68 -1.21
CA ALA A 152 -40.51 19.88 -0.37
C ALA A 152 -39.82 19.63 0.98
N LEU A 153 -39.89 18.40 1.48
CA LEU A 153 -39.34 17.99 2.78
C LEU A 153 -37.99 17.29 2.69
N ILE A 154 -37.51 16.85 1.52
CA ILE A 154 -36.15 16.30 1.33
C ILE A 154 -35.06 17.20 1.96
N PRO A 155 -35.06 18.53 1.80
CA PRO A 155 -34.06 19.38 2.45
C PRO A 155 -34.11 19.28 3.99
N SER A 156 -35.32 19.17 4.56
CA SER A 156 -35.51 18.99 6.00
C SER A 156 -35.00 17.62 6.47
N GLN A 157 -35.28 16.57 5.69
CA GLN A 157 -34.78 15.23 5.93
C GLN A 157 -33.25 15.25 5.91
N ARG A 158 -32.63 15.71 4.82
CA ARG A 158 -31.18 15.84 4.69
C ARG A 158 -30.55 16.54 5.89
N PHE A 159 -31.11 17.64 6.34
CA PHE A 159 -30.60 18.38 7.49
C PHE A 159 -30.62 17.56 8.79
N ILE A 160 -31.76 16.95 9.13
CA ILE A 160 -31.89 16.15 10.35
C ILE A 160 -31.05 14.87 10.26
N SER A 161 -31.08 14.22 9.10
CA SER A 161 -30.30 13.02 8.80
C SER A 161 -28.80 13.27 8.90
N ALA A 162 -28.31 14.41 8.38
CA ALA A 162 -26.91 14.79 8.48
C ALA A 162 -26.50 15.01 9.94
N LYS A 163 -27.37 15.60 10.77
CA LYS A 163 -27.09 15.77 12.21
C LYS A 163 -27.07 14.46 12.97
N LEU A 164 -28.01 13.55 12.71
CA LEU A 164 -28.02 12.22 13.31
C LEU A 164 -26.79 11.41 12.89
N TYR A 165 -26.43 11.48 11.61
CA TYR A 165 -25.25 10.82 11.06
C TYR A 165 -23.95 11.38 11.66
N ALA A 166 -23.81 12.70 11.74
CA ALA A 166 -22.64 13.35 12.36
C ALA A 166 -22.47 13.01 13.85
N ARG A 167 -23.56 12.58 14.51
CA ARG A 167 -23.55 12.14 15.92
C ARG A 167 -23.43 10.61 16.07
N GLY A 168 -23.32 9.85 14.98
CA GLY A 168 -23.25 8.39 15.01
C GLY A 168 -24.52 7.71 15.52
N VAL A 169 -25.65 8.41 15.55
CA VAL A 169 -26.91 7.85 16.04
C VAL A 169 -27.52 6.98 14.94
N SER A 170 -27.70 5.69 15.21
CA SER A 170 -28.43 4.79 14.31
C SER A 170 -29.91 5.18 14.28
N PHE A 171 -30.47 5.35 13.10
CA PHE A 171 -31.89 5.59 12.90
C PHE A 171 -32.43 4.64 11.84
N ASP A 172 -33.60 4.08 12.09
CA ASP A 172 -34.30 3.21 11.15
C ASP A 172 -35.14 4.07 10.20
N ARG A 173 -35.18 3.73 8.91
CA ARG A 173 -36.12 4.36 7.98
C ARG A 173 -37.06 3.32 7.40
N PRO A 174 -38.34 3.63 7.25
CA PRO A 174 -39.28 2.70 6.65
C PRO A 174 -38.83 2.39 5.22
N LYS A 175 -38.69 1.11 4.91
CA LYS A 175 -38.40 0.60 3.57
C LYS A 175 -39.40 1.16 2.57
N ARG A 176 -39.00 2.20 1.84
CA ARG A 176 -39.70 2.64 0.63
C ARG A 176 -39.23 1.73 -0.47
N LYS A 177 -39.89 0.58 -0.64
CA LYS A 177 -39.66 -0.25 -1.83
C LYS A 177 -39.75 0.68 -3.04
N GLY A 178 -38.74 0.70 -3.92
CA GLY A 178 -38.70 1.52 -5.14
C GLY A 178 -39.93 1.35 -6.06
N THR A 179 -40.80 0.40 -5.72
CA THR A 179 -42.10 0.13 -6.32
C THR A 179 -43.21 1.11 -5.94
N ALA A 180 -43.18 1.83 -4.82
CA ALA A 180 -44.27 2.76 -4.43
C ALA A 180 -44.55 3.89 -5.46
N PRO A 181 -43.54 4.57 -6.03
CA PRO A 181 -43.75 5.55 -7.10
C PRO A 181 -44.09 4.92 -8.47
N LEU A 182 -43.65 3.69 -8.73
CA LEU A 182 -44.01 2.90 -9.91
C LEU A 182 -45.47 2.41 -9.87
N VAL A 183 -45.92 2.01 -8.68
CA VAL A 183 -47.33 1.71 -8.34
C VAL A 183 -48.17 2.97 -8.50
N ALA A 184 -47.67 4.14 -8.10
CA ALA A 184 -48.31 5.42 -8.34
C ALA A 184 -48.48 5.78 -9.84
N ALA A 185 -47.49 5.48 -10.69
CA ALA A 185 -47.60 5.63 -12.14
C ALA A 185 -48.64 4.66 -12.74
N ALA A 186 -48.73 3.43 -12.22
CA ALA A 186 -49.79 2.49 -12.59
C ALA A 186 -51.18 2.94 -12.08
N THR A 187 -51.27 3.53 -10.89
CA THR A 187 -52.52 4.09 -10.34
C THR A 187 -53.05 5.24 -11.18
N TRP A 188 -52.18 6.08 -11.74
CA TRP A 188 -52.58 7.15 -12.67
C TRP A 188 -52.98 6.63 -14.06
N MET A 189 -52.33 5.58 -14.58
CA MET A 189 -52.80 4.87 -15.76
C MET A 189 -54.23 4.29 -15.55
N MET A 190 -54.57 3.86 -14.32
CA MET A 190 -55.93 3.45 -13.96
C MET A 190 -56.93 4.62 -13.88
N ILE A 191 -56.54 5.77 -13.32
CA ILE A 191 -57.38 6.98 -13.29
C ILE A 191 -57.68 7.47 -14.72
N GLY A 192 -56.69 7.41 -15.62
CA GLY A 192 -56.88 7.65 -17.06
C GLY A 192 -57.80 6.64 -17.76
N GLY A 193 -57.81 5.37 -17.32
CA GLY A 193 -58.75 4.34 -17.80
C GLY A 193 -60.19 4.53 -17.32
N MET A 194 -60.40 4.95 -16.07
CA MET A 194 -61.73 5.25 -15.53
C MET A 194 -62.34 6.52 -16.15
N LEU A 195 -61.51 7.53 -16.47
CA LEU A 195 -61.91 8.70 -17.25
C LEU A 195 -62.37 8.32 -18.67
N ALA A 196 -61.71 7.35 -19.31
CA ALA A 196 -62.09 6.82 -20.62
C ALA A 196 -63.41 6.00 -20.60
N ILE A 197 -63.70 5.28 -19.51
CA ILE A 197 -64.94 4.49 -19.33
C ILE A 197 -66.13 5.40 -18.95
N GLY A 198 -65.92 6.41 -18.09
CA GLY A 198 -66.96 7.38 -17.71
C GLY A 198 -67.39 8.30 -18.86
N GLY A 199 -66.45 8.68 -19.75
CA GLY A 199 -66.75 9.38 -21.00
C GLY A 199 -67.47 8.49 -22.03
N GLY A 200 -67.20 7.17 -22.04
CA GLY A 200 -67.85 6.21 -22.94
C GLY A 200 -69.30 5.88 -22.56
N ALA A 201 -69.60 5.68 -21.27
CA ALA A 201 -70.94 5.37 -20.80
C ALA A 201 -71.92 6.55 -20.91
N THR A 202 -71.44 7.78 -20.77
CA THR A 202 -72.24 9.01 -20.93
C THR A 202 -72.59 9.30 -22.39
N LEU A 203 -71.68 9.04 -23.34
CA LEU A 203 -71.94 9.10 -24.79
C LEU A 203 -72.96 8.04 -25.25
N TRP A 204 -72.89 6.82 -24.71
CA TRP A 204 -73.83 5.73 -25.03
C TRP A 204 -75.23 5.98 -24.44
N ASN A 205 -75.30 6.50 -23.21
CA ASN A 205 -76.58 6.72 -22.52
C ASN A 205 -77.34 7.94 -23.07
N ALA A 206 -76.69 9.04 -23.48
CA ALA A 206 -77.41 10.21 -24.01
C ALA A 206 -78.17 9.92 -25.32
N GLN A 207 -77.65 9.02 -26.16
CA GLN A 207 -78.35 8.54 -27.34
C GLN A 207 -79.48 7.57 -26.97
N THR A 208 -79.22 6.63 -26.06
CA THR A 208 -80.22 5.70 -25.52
C THR A 208 -81.38 6.42 -24.82
N GLN A 209 -81.10 7.49 -24.07
CA GLN A 209 -82.10 8.30 -23.36
C GLN A 209 -82.99 9.05 -24.33
N ARG A 210 -82.45 9.61 -25.42
CA ARG A 210 -83.27 10.21 -26.48
C ARG A 210 -84.20 9.18 -27.11
N GLU A 211 -83.70 7.97 -27.37
CA GLU A 211 -84.50 6.87 -27.92
C GLU A 211 -85.57 6.38 -26.94
N LEU A 212 -85.23 6.20 -25.66
CA LEU A 212 -86.17 5.78 -24.62
C LEU A 212 -87.25 6.83 -24.36
N THR A 213 -86.90 8.12 -24.30
CA THR A 213 -87.88 9.20 -24.18
C THR A 213 -88.79 9.25 -25.40
N ALA A 214 -88.26 9.05 -26.61
CA ALA A 214 -89.06 8.95 -27.82
C ALA A 214 -90.04 7.74 -27.80
N VAL A 215 -89.57 6.58 -27.33
CA VAL A 215 -90.40 5.36 -27.20
C VAL A 215 -91.45 5.50 -26.09
N PHE A 216 -91.10 6.10 -24.95
CA PHE A 216 -92.02 6.33 -23.85
C PHE A 216 -93.12 7.32 -24.22
N LEU A 217 -92.75 8.48 -24.79
CA LEU A 217 -93.70 9.49 -25.24
C LEU A 217 -94.66 8.89 -26.29
N ARG A 218 -94.15 8.05 -27.18
CA ARG A 218 -94.96 7.26 -28.11
C ARG A 218 -95.95 6.34 -27.38
N GLY A 219 -95.47 5.51 -26.46
CA GLY A 219 -96.31 4.56 -25.74
C GLY A 219 -97.37 5.22 -24.85
N GLN A 220 -97.14 6.45 -24.39
CA GLN A 220 -98.14 7.26 -23.69
C GLN A 220 -99.16 7.85 -24.67
N ALA A 221 -98.70 8.43 -25.78
CA ALA A 221 -99.58 8.97 -26.80
C ALA A 221 -100.49 7.87 -27.41
N GLU A 222 -99.97 6.66 -27.63
CA GLU A 222 -100.76 5.49 -28.09
C GLU A 222 -101.79 5.02 -27.06
N ARG A 223 -101.42 4.93 -25.78
CA ARG A 223 -102.35 4.55 -24.72
C ARG A 223 -103.49 5.55 -24.57
N GLU A 224 -103.17 6.84 -24.50
CA GLU A 224 -104.19 7.89 -24.40
C GLU A 224 -105.06 7.97 -25.64
N ALA A 225 -104.50 7.80 -26.85
CA ALA A 225 -105.28 7.70 -28.07
C ALA A 225 -106.25 6.51 -28.04
N THR A 226 -105.82 5.37 -27.51
CA THR A 226 -106.68 4.18 -27.38
C THR A 226 -107.81 4.41 -26.37
N TYR A 227 -107.53 5.01 -25.21
CA TYR A 227 -108.54 5.36 -24.22
C TYR A 227 -109.60 6.33 -24.77
N LEU A 228 -109.15 7.34 -25.51
CA LEU A 228 -110.03 8.30 -26.16
C LEU A 228 -110.90 7.64 -27.25
N ALA A 229 -110.36 6.68 -28.00
CA ALA A 229 -111.10 5.97 -29.06
C ALA A 229 -112.23 5.08 -28.51
N ILE A 230 -112.08 4.51 -27.31
CA ILE A 230 -113.10 3.68 -26.64
C ILE A 230 -114.05 4.48 -25.75
N GLY A 231 -114.01 5.82 -25.81
CA GLY A 231 -114.89 6.71 -25.05
C GLY A 231 -114.58 6.79 -23.56
N ALA A 232 -113.41 6.32 -23.11
CA ALA A 232 -112.97 6.48 -21.73
C ALA A 232 -112.43 7.91 -21.52
N HIS A 233 -112.73 8.51 -20.37
CA HIS A 233 -112.10 9.77 -19.98
C HIS A 233 -110.60 9.55 -19.78
N THR A 234 -109.79 10.43 -20.38
CA THR A 234 -108.33 10.45 -20.26
C THR A 234 -107.92 10.29 -18.81
N SER A 235 -107.18 9.22 -18.50
CA SER A 235 -106.58 9.08 -17.19
C SER A 235 -105.42 10.05 -17.11
N ALA A 236 -105.66 11.27 -16.61
CA ALA A 236 -104.60 12.25 -16.33
C ALA A 236 -103.69 11.83 -15.15
N ARG A 237 -103.39 10.55 -15.03
CA ARG A 237 -102.50 9.97 -14.02
C ARG A 237 -101.81 8.74 -14.61
N SER A 238 -100.64 8.96 -15.18
CA SER A 238 -99.64 7.91 -15.31
C SER A 238 -98.66 8.04 -14.15
N ASP A 239 -98.52 6.95 -13.40
CA ASP A 239 -97.58 6.77 -12.31
C ASP A 239 -96.11 6.95 -12.76
N GLU A 240 -95.36 7.57 -11.84
CA GLU A 240 -93.92 7.60 -11.58
C GLU A 240 -92.95 7.06 -12.65
N ALA A 241 -92.20 7.99 -13.28
CA ALA A 241 -90.72 7.92 -13.50
C ALA A 241 -90.20 9.05 -14.41
N PHE A 242 -91.04 9.66 -15.26
CA PHE A 242 -90.63 10.65 -16.28
C PHE A 242 -91.41 11.98 -16.20
N ALA A 243 -92.03 12.29 -15.06
CA ALA A 243 -92.93 13.43 -14.87
C ALA A 243 -92.21 14.76 -14.61
N GLY A 244 -91.32 15.17 -15.51
CA GLY A 244 -90.82 16.54 -15.62
C GLY A 244 -91.13 17.07 -17.01
N ASP A 245 -92.00 18.07 -17.12
CA ASP A 245 -92.46 18.70 -18.37
C ASP A 245 -93.11 17.76 -19.41
N LEU A 246 -93.84 16.72 -18.96
CA LEU A 246 -94.67 15.91 -19.86
C LEU A 246 -96.00 16.63 -20.11
N GLU A 247 -96.15 17.20 -21.29
CA GLU A 247 -97.40 17.83 -21.73
C GLU A 247 -98.10 16.92 -22.73
N ILE A 248 -99.32 16.47 -22.37
CA ILE A 248 -100.18 15.67 -23.25
C ILE A 248 -101.36 16.55 -23.67
N THR A 249 -101.52 16.75 -24.98
CA THR A 249 -102.59 17.58 -25.54
C THR A 249 -103.29 16.84 -26.67
N THR A 250 -104.61 16.99 -26.77
CA THR A 250 -105.39 16.46 -27.90
C THR A 250 -105.71 17.59 -28.88
N THR A 251 -105.43 17.39 -30.16
CA THR A 251 -105.67 18.38 -31.22
C THR A 251 -106.27 17.74 -32.47
N GLU A 252 -107.11 18.46 -33.20
CA GLU A 252 -107.64 18.02 -34.52
C GLU A 252 -106.64 18.26 -35.65
N VAL A 253 -105.73 19.23 -35.48
CA VAL A 253 -104.73 19.58 -36.49
C VAL A 253 -103.36 19.11 -36.03
N LEU A 254 -102.73 18.25 -36.84
CA LEU A 254 -101.35 17.84 -36.61
C LEU A 254 -100.43 19.05 -36.83
N PRO A 255 -99.51 19.37 -35.91
CA PRO A 255 -98.55 20.45 -36.10
C PRO A 255 -97.82 20.29 -37.44
N PRO A 256 -97.61 21.38 -38.21
CA PRO A 256 -96.96 21.30 -39.52
C PRO A 256 -95.55 20.71 -39.44
N THR A 257 -94.88 20.83 -38.29
CA THR A 257 -93.57 20.20 -37.99
C THR A 257 -93.58 18.66 -38.03
N LEU A 258 -94.75 18.01 -37.88
CA LEU A 258 -94.93 16.54 -37.93
C LEU A 258 -95.38 16.02 -39.31
N THR A 259 -95.52 16.91 -40.30
CA THR A 259 -95.93 16.54 -41.68
C THR A 259 -94.76 16.18 -42.61
N GLY A 260 -93.50 16.39 -42.18
CA GLY A 260 -92.28 15.98 -42.89
C GLY A 260 -91.67 14.65 -42.41
N ASP A 261 -90.54 14.24 -43.00
CA ASP A 261 -89.80 12.97 -42.80
C ASP A 261 -89.27 12.74 -41.37
N GLY A 262 -90.18 12.57 -40.41
CA GLY A 262 -89.86 12.05 -39.08
C GLY A 262 -89.56 10.55 -39.15
N VAL A 263 -88.52 10.10 -38.44
CA VAL A 263 -87.97 8.73 -38.51
C VAL A 263 -89.04 7.67 -38.17
N PRO A 264 -89.38 6.75 -39.09
CA PRO A 264 -90.35 5.70 -38.83
C PRO A 264 -89.72 4.55 -38.05
N VAL A 265 -89.94 4.50 -36.74
CA VAL A 265 -89.64 3.30 -35.93
C VAL A 265 -90.86 2.38 -35.97
N ARG A 266 -90.95 1.45 -36.92
CA ARG A 266 -91.93 0.35 -37.07
C ARG A 266 -93.37 0.55 -36.49
N ALA A 267 -94.29 0.80 -37.42
CA ALA A 267 -95.70 0.37 -37.53
C ALA A 267 -96.62 0.35 -36.29
N ASN A 268 -97.31 1.49 -36.04
CA ASN A 268 -98.78 1.58 -35.83
C ASN A 268 -99.20 3.07 -35.71
N GLY A 269 -99.16 3.82 -36.81
CA GLY A 269 -99.76 5.17 -36.89
C GLY A 269 -99.05 6.33 -36.15
N THR A 270 -98.17 6.08 -35.17
CA THR A 270 -97.49 7.15 -34.40
C THR A 270 -96.29 7.75 -35.13
N ARG A 271 -96.21 9.09 -35.13
CA ARG A 271 -95.06 9.86 -35.64
C ARG A 271 -94.31 10.50 -34.48
N THR A 272 -92.99 10.30 -34.40
CA THR A 272 -92.13 10.96 -33.41
C THR A 272 -91.16 11.89 -34.12
N TYR A 273 -91.04 13.11 -33.61
CA TYR A 273 -90.21 14.16 -34.16
C TYR A 273 -89.45 14.86 -33.04
N MET A 274 -88.26 15.34 -33.35
CA MET A 274 -87.48 16.17 -32.43
C MET A 274 -87.57 17.61 -32.88
N ASP A 275 -88.19 18.46 -32.06
CA ASP A 275 -88.24 19.90 -32.28
C ASP A 275 -86.87 20.50 -31.91
N ILE A 276 -86.11 20.85 -32.94
CA ILE A 276 -84.76 21.40 -32.82
C ILE A 276 -84.78 22.82 -32.23
N GLU A 277 -85.83 23.61 -32.47
CA GLU A 277 -85.96 24.98 -31.96
C GLU A 277 -86.33 24.98 -30.48
N ARG A 278 -87.29 24.14 -30.09
CA ARG A 278 -87.77 24.06 -28.68
C ARG A 278 -86.99 23.08 -27.81
N ARG A 279 -86.08 22.29 -28.42
CA ARG A 279 -85.31 21.21 -27.79
C ARG A 279 -86.21 20.21 -27.06
N GLN A 280 -87.33 19.83 -27.67
CA GLN A 280 -88.28 18.86 -27.14
C GLN A 280 -88.42 17.66 -28.09
N ILE A 281 -88.59 16.47 -27.53
CA ILE A 281 -89.03 15.30 -28.28
C ILE A 281 -90.56 15.29 -28.21
N ILE A 282 -91.20 15.15 -29.37
CA ILE A 282 -92.65 15.20 -29.54
C ILE A 282 -93.09 13.92 -30.23
N ALA A 283 -94.03 13.19 -29.63
CA ALA A 283 -94.68 12.02 -30.21
C ALA A 283 -96.17 12.30 -30.45
N ALA A 284 -96.69 11.94 -31.62
CA ALA A 284 -98.08 12.16 -32.00
C ALA A 284 -98.76 10.90 -32.56
N THR A 285 -99.89 10.51 -31.98
CA THR A 285 -100.66 9.31 -32.35
C THR A 285 -102.10 9.66 -32.72
N PRO A 286 -102.69 9.09 -33.80
CA PRO A 286 -104.07 9.34 -34.18
C PRO A 286 -105.06 8.52 -33.33
N VAL A 287 -106.22 9.09 -33.01
CA VAL A 287 -107.29 8.44 -32.21
C VAL A 287 -108.25 7.62 -33.09
N GLY A 288 -108.42 7.99 -34.37
CA GLY A 288 -109.28 7.30 -35.35
C GLY A 288 -110.44 8.17 -35.87
N ASP A 289 -110.87 9.14 -35.08
CA ASP A 289 -111.99 10.07 -35.30
C ASP A 289 -111.53 11.47 -35.75
N GLY A 290 -110.34 11.56 -36.36
CA GLY A 290 -109.75 12.81 -36.89
C GLY A 290 -108.88 13.59 -35.88
N ARG A 291 -108.90 13.23 -34.59
CA ARG A 291 -108.06 13.82 -33.54
C ARG A 291 -106.73 13.10 -33.36
N TRP A 292 -105.74 13.82 -32.83
CA TRP A 292 -104.39 13.36 -32.50
C TRP A 292 -104.04 13.66 -31.05
N VAL A 293 -103.36 12.73 -30.39
CA VAL A 293 -102.74 12.93 -29.08
C VAL A 293 -101.28 13.25 -29.28
N ILE A 294 -100.82 14.36 -28.70
CA ILE A 294 -99.43 14.80 -28.73
C ILE A 294 -98.86 14.72 -27.33
N ALA A 295 -97.73 14.03 -27.18
CA ALA A 295 -96.94 13.99 -25.97
C ALA A 295 -95.57 14.62 -26.22
N SER A 296 -95.17 15.62 -25.43
CA SER A 296 -93.86 16.26 -25.55
C SER A 296 -93.05 16.22 -24.25
N GLY A 297 -91.71 16.13 -24.36
CA GLY A 297 -90.79 16.17 -23.22
C GLY A 297 -89.37 16.64 -23.59
N ARG A 298 -88.59 17.17 -22.64
CA ARG A 298 -87.23 17.69 -22.86
C ARG A 298 -86.15 16.66 -22.49
N PRO A 299 -85.12 16.46 -23.33
CA PRO A 299 -83.91 15.73 -22.92
C PRO A 299 -83.01 16.62 -22.05
N ASP A 300 -82.37 16.02 -21.04
CA ASP A 300 -81.56 16.73 -20.05
C ASP A 300 -80.22 17.26 -20.61
N GLU A 301 -79.88 18.54 -20.34
CA GLU A 301 -78.72 19.27 -20.91
C GLU A 301 -77.42 19.18 -20.09
N GLN A 302 -77.44 18.49 -18.95
CA GLN A 302 -76.30 18.38 -18.01
C GLN A 302 -75.01 17.78 -18.63
N LEU A 303 -75.13 17.08 -19.75
CA LEU A 303 -74.01 16.45 -20.44
C LEU A 303 -72.97 17.45 -21.00
N ARG A 304 -73.39 18.63 -21.48
CA ARG A 304 -72.45 19.63 -22.06
C ARG A 304 -71.56 20.27 -21.00
N LEU A 305 -72.13 20.53 -19.83
CA LEU A 305 -71.41 21.08 -18.70
C LEU A 305 -70.40 20.06 -18.16
N PHE A 306 -70.80 18.78 -18.05
CA PHE A 306 -69.91 17.68 -17.65
C PHE A 306 -68.67 17.54 -18.55
N LEU A 307 -68.86 17.58 -19.88
CA LEU A 307 -67.74 17.49 -20.84
C LEU A 307 -66.78 18.68 -20.75
N GLY A 308 -67.29 19.90 -20.58
CA GLY A 308 -66.45 21.09 -20.38
C GLY A 308 -65.58 20.99 -19.13
N PHE A 309 -66.10 20.43 -18.05
CA PHE A 309 -65.34 20.21 -16.82
C PHE A 309 -64.34 19.06 -16.89
N ALA A 310 -64.69 17.96 -17.56
CA ALA A 310 -63.75 16.87 -17.79
C ALA A 310 -62.49 17.36 -18.54
N LEU A 311 -62.67 18.24 -19.52
CA LEU A 311 -61.58 18.91 -20.25
C LEU A 311 -60.77 19.86 -19.36
N LEU A 312 -61.43 20.66 -18.52
CA LEU A 312 -60.74 21.55 -17.56
C LEU A 312 -59.90 20.76 -16.54
N LEU A 313 -60.42 19.64 -16.04
CA LEU A 313 -59.66 18.77 -15.14
C LEU A 313 -58.45 18.15 -15.85
N LEU A 314 -58.59 17.78 -17.11
CA LEU A 314 -57.49 17.22 -17.90
C LEU A 314 -56.38 18.26 -18.14
N THR A 315 -56.74 19.51 -18.45
CA THR A 315 -55.75 20.61 -18.64
C THR A 315 -55.00 20.96 -17.36
N ILE A 316 -55.62 20.76 -16.20
CA ILE A 316 -54.95 20.92 -14.89
C ILE A 316 -54.10 19.69 -14.55
N ALA A 317 -54.58 18.47 -14.82
CA ALA A 317 -53.91 17.23 -14.45
C ALA A 317 -52.58 17.00 -15.21
N LEU A 318 -52.52 17.38 -16.49
CA LEU A 318 -51.34 17.14 -17.34
C LEU A 318 -50.05 17.86 -16.87
N PRO A 319 -50.06 19.19 -16.61
CA PRO A 319 -48.87 19.88 -16.10
C PRO A 319 -48.49 19.41 -14.70
N LEU A 320 -49.45 19.04 -13.86
CA LEU A 320 -49.19 18.48 -12.53
C LEU A 320 -48.50 17.12 -12.61
N PHE A 321 -48.91 16.27 -13.55
CA PHE A 321 -48.25 15.00 -13.82
C PHE A 321 -46.81 15.21 -14.30
N SER A 322 -46.58 16.18 -15.20
CA SER A 322 -45.23 16.54 -15.67
C SER A 322 -44.33 17.03 -14.52
N VAL A 323 -44.85 17.89 -13.64
CA VAL A 323 -44.12 18.34 -12.44
C VAL A 323 -43.82 17.15 -11.53
N GLY A 324 -44.80 16.28 -11.27
CA GLY A 324 -44.60 15.06 -10.49
C GLY A 324 -43.48 14.17 -11.07
N LEU A 325 -43.55 13.88 -12.37
CA LEU A 325 -42.55 13.07 -13.07
C LEU A 325 -41.15 13.68 -12.98
N HIS A 326 -41.03 15.00 -13.13
CA HIS A 326 -39.76 15.71 -12.99
C HIS A 326 -39.18 15.63 -11.57
N LEU A 327 -40.02 15.81 -10.55
CA LEU A 327 -39.62 15.67 -9.15
C LEU A 327 -39.17 14.24 -8.82
N PHE A 328 -39.85 13.24 -9.40
CA PHE A 328 -39.50 11.83 -9.27
C PHE A 328 -38.17 11.51 -9.96
N ALA A 329 -38.02 11.91 -11.22
CA ALA A 329 -36.76 11.72 -11.97
C ALA A 329 -35.58 12.36 -11.25
N ARG A 330 -35.76 13.56 -10.67
CA ARG A 330 -34.75 14.21 -9.83
C ARG A 330 -34.48 13.49 -8.51
N SER A 331 -35.46 12.81 -7.92
CA SER A 331 -35.27 12.07 -6.66
C SER A 331 -34.34 10.86 -6.80
N ILE A 332 -34.26 10.27 -8.00
CA ILE A 332 -33.39 9.12 -8.31
C ILE A 332 -32.09 9.58 -8.98
N SER A 333 -32.19 10.43 -10.01
CA SER A 333 -31.04 10.78 -10.84
C SER A 333 -30.04 11.66 -10.10
N ALA A 334 -30.50 12.57 -9.23
CA ALA A 334 -29.58 13.48 -8.55
C ALA A 334 -28.66 12.75 -7.54
N PRO A 335 -29.14 11.85 -6.66
CA PRO A 335 -28.24 11.05 -5.82
C PRO A 335 -27.25 10.20 -6.61
N LEU A 336 -27.69 9.55 -7.69
CA LEU A 336 -26.82 8.72 -8.54
C LEU A 336 -25.74 9.55 -9.24
N SER A 337 -26.08 10.71 -9.80
CA SER A 337 -25.11 11.60 -10.43
C SER A 337 -24.03 12.09 -9.47
N ARG A 338 -24.37 12.32 -8.19
CA ARG A 338 -23.39 12.73 -7.19
C ARG A 338 -22.46 11.60 -6.77
N LEU A 339 -22.98 10.37 -6.65
CA LEU A 339 -22.15 9.18 -6.41
C LEU A 339 -21.20 8.95 -7.58
N ALA A 340 -21.68 9.10 -8.82
CA ALA A 340 -20.84 9.02 -10.01
C ALA A 340 -19.76 10.11 -10.03
N GLU A 341 -20.13 11.38 -9.79
CA GLU A 341 -19.18 12.49 -9.74
C GLU A 341 -18.13 12.31 -8.63
N ALA A 342 -18.51 11.79 -7.45
CA ALA A 342 -17.57 11.48 -6.39
C ALA A 342 -16.61 10.35 -6.77
N ALA A 343 -17.11 9.30 -7.43
CA ALA A 343 -16.28 8.21 -7.94
C ALA A 343 -15.32 8.71 -9.04
N GLU A 344 -15.80 9.54 -9.98
CA GLU A 344 -14.98 10.17 -11.02
C GLU A 344 -13.88 11.04 -10.41
N ARG A 345 -14.22 11.92 -9.46
CA ARG A 345 -13.22 12.74 -8.76
C ARG A 345 -12.17 11.91 -8.03
N PHE A 346 -12.59 10.82 -7.37
CA PHE A 346 -11.65 9.88 -6.75
C PHE A 346 -10.71 9.25 -7.78
N VAL A 347 -11.24 8.80 -8.91
CA VAL A 347 -10.44 8.16 -9.98
C VAL A 347 -9.48 9.15 -10.63
N GLU A 348 -9.91 10.40 -10.85
CA GLU A 348 -9.10 11.42 -11.51
C GLU A 348 -8.02 12.03 -10.59
N HIS A 349 -8.35 12.31 -9.33
CA HIS A 349 -7.51 13.12 -8.44
C HIS A 349 -6.99 12.34 -7.22
N GLY A 350 -7.55 11.17 -6.89
CA GLY A 350 -7.18 10.39 -5.72
C GLY A 350 -7.58 11.01 -4.36
N GLU A 351 -8.39 12.08 -4.37
CA GLU A 351 -8.72 12.83 -3.16
C GLU A 351 -9.85 12.17 -2.35
N LEU A 352 -9.50 11.43 -1.30
CA LEU A 352 -10.48 10.85 -0.37
C LEU A 352 -11.04 11.88 0.61
N ASN A 353 -10.22 12.84 1.05
CA ASN A 353 -10.57 13.81 2.09
C ASN A 353 -11.56 14.88 1.61
N ALA A 354 -11.65 15.09 0.30
CA ALA A 354 -12.57 16.05 -0.31
C ALA A 354 -13.98 15.47 -0.54
N LEU A 355 -14.16 14.16 -0.34
CA LEU A 355 -15.42 13.48 -0.60
C LEU A 355 -16.31 13.48 0.65
N GLU A 356 -17.32 14.34 0.64
CA GLU A 356 -18.37 14.33 1.66
C GLU A 356 -19.06 12.96 1.70
N ARG A 357 -19.22 12.41 2.90
CA ARG A 357 -19.96 11.16 3.08
C ARG A 357 -21.42 11.34 2.68
N PHE A 358 -21.92 10.39 1.90
CA PHE A 358 -23.30 10.41 1.44
C PHE A 358 -24.22 10.04 2.59
N VAL A 359 -24.98 11.01 3.10
CA VAL A 359 -26.00 10.74 4.14
C VAL A 359 -27.09 9.86 3.52
N PRO A 360 -27.34 8.64 4.03
CA PRO A 360 -28.40 7.79 3.51
C PRO A 360 -29.77 8.43 3.82
N ILE A 361 -30.47 8.93 2.79
CA ILE A 361 -31.75 9.66 2.95
C ILE A 361 -32.97 8.71 2.88
N HIS A 362 -32.77 7.50 2.35
CA HIS A 362 -33.82 6.50 2.16
C HIS A 362 -33.30 5.14 2.62
N ASP A 363 -34.18 4.25 3.09
CA ASP A 363 -33.84 2.82 3.32
C ASP A 363 -34.30 2.01 2.11
N ASP A 364 -33.76 2.37 0.96
CA ASP A 364 -33.99 1.76 -0.34
C ASP A 364 -32.64 1.34 -0.97
N GLU A 365 -32.67 0.91 -2.23
CA GLU A 365 -31.47 0.52 -2.96
C GLU A 365 -30.46 1.68 -3.07
N LEU A 366 -30.92 2.93 -3.13
CA LEU A 366 -30.05 4.11 -3.19
C LEU A 366 -29.38 4.39 -1.84
N GLY A 367 -30.12 4.22 -0.74
CA GLY A 367 -29.56 4.29 0.61
C GLY A 367 -28.52 3.22 0.88
N ARG A 368 -28.80 1.98 0.47
CA ARG A 368 -27.84 0.87 0.55
C ARG A 368 -26.59 1.15 -0.28
N LEU A 369 -26.74 1.65 -1.50
CA LEU A 369 -25.63 2.03 -2.35
C LEU A 369 -24.77 3.13 -1.72
N ALA A 370 -25.39 4.18 -1.16
CA ALA A 370 -24.69 5.24 -0.46
C ALA A 370 -23.91 4.72 0.76
N SER A 371 -24.52 3.84 1.57
CA SER A 371 -23.86 3.21 2.72
C SER A 371 -22.70 2.32 2.32
N SER A 372 -22.85 1.49 1.27
CA SER A 372 -21.76 0.66 0.75
C SER A 372 -20.63 1.49 0.15
N PHE A 373 -20.95 2.59 -0.54
CA PHE A 373 -19.96 3.52 -1.05
C PHE A 373 -19.19 4.21 0.09
N ASN A 374 -19.87 4.66 1.15
CA ASN A 374 -19.21 5.20 2.33
C ASN A 374 -18.31 4.17 3.02
N ALA A 375 -18.76 2.91 3.16
CA ALA A 375 -17.93 1.85 3.75
C ALA A 375 -16.66 1.58 2.94
N MET A 376 -16.75 1.66 1.60
CA MET A 376 -15.58 1.60 0.72
C MET A 376 -14.65 2.79 0.95
N LEU A 377 -15.17 4.02 1.02
CA LEU A 377 -14.37 5.21 1.34
C LEU A 377 -13.67 5.09 2.70
N ASP A 378 -14.37 4.60 3.73
CA ASP A 378 -13.79 4.41 5.07
C ASP A 378 -12.64 3.40 5.05
N THR A 379 -12.76 2.32 4.28
CA THR A 379 -11.66 1.36 4.11
C THR A 379 -10.47 1.98 3.36
N LEU A 380 -10.71 2.77 2.31
CA LEU A 380 -9.64 3.45 1.58
C LEU A 380 -8.96 4.51 2.45
N GLU A 381 -9.72 5.25 3.27
CA GLU A 381 -9.19 6.24 4.20
C GLU A 381 -8.30 5.57 5.28
N GLN A 382 -8.78 4.48 5.90
CA GLN A 382 -7.97 3.71 6.86
C GLN A 382 -6.64 3.23 6.27
N LEU A 383 -6.66 2.72 5.04
CA LEU A 383 -5.45 2.27 4.35
C LEU A 383 -4.53 3.43 3.98
N THR A 384 -5.08 4.59 3.62
CA THR A 384 -4.30 5.79 3.31
C THR A 384 -3.63 6.36 4.56
N THR A 385 -4.34 6.40 5.69
CA THR A 385 -3.78 6.76 7.00
C THR A 385 -2.68 5.78 7.41
N ALA A 386 -2.92 4.48 7.25
CA ALA A 386 -1.93 3.45 7.53
C ALA A 386 -0.69 3.56 6.64
N ALA A 387 -0.86 3.78 5.34
CA ALA A 387 0.24 4.01 4.40
C ALA A 387 1.03 5.28 4.74
N SER A 388 0.36 6.35 5.16
CA SER A 388 1.02 7.59 5.58
C SER A 388 1.85 7.37 6.84
N ALA A 389 1.33 6.64 7.82
CA ALA A 389 2.06 6.27 9.03
C ALA A 389 3.29 5.40 8.71
N VAL A 390 3.13 4.37 7.86
CA VAL A 390 4.24 3.53 7.38
C VAL A 390 5.30 4.37 6.64
N SER A 391 4.89 5.34 5.82
CA SER A 391 5.82 6.24 5.12
C SER A 391 6.58 7.17 6.05
N ALA A 392 5.99 7.52 7.19
CA ALA A 392 6.62 8.29 8.26
C ALA A 392 7.52 7.44 9.18
N GLY A 393 7.60 6.12 8.93
CA GLY A 393 8.41 5.17 9.68
C GLY A 393 7.66 4.40 10.75
N ASP A 394 6.37 4.65 10.99
CA ASP A 394 5.60 3.89 11.98
C ASP A 394 5.15 2.55 11.39
N LEU A 395 5.86 1.47 11.76
CA LEU A 395 5.53 0.10 11.36
C LEU A 395 4.70 -0.64 12.42
N ARG A 396 4.21 0.06 13.45
CA ARG A 396 3.35 -0.50 14.52
C ARG A 396 1.88 -0.49 14.15
N VAL A 397 1.53 0.12 13.02
CA VAL A 397 0.17 0.27 12.51
C VAL A 397 -0.55 -1.08 12.43
N THR A 398 -1.75 -1.14 13.01
CA THR A 398 -2.62 -2.32 12.98
C THR A 398 -3.88 -2.06 12.16
N LEU A 399 -4.22 -3.03 11.32
CA LEU A 399 -5.46 -3.03 10.53
C LEU A 399 -6.36 -4.17 11.00
N GLU A 400 -7.39 -3.85 11.78
CA GLU A 400 -8.29 -4.84 12.41
C GLU A 400 -9.28 -5.48 11.42
N ARG A 401 -9.63 -4.77 10.34
CA ARG A 401 -10.62 -5.26 9.38
C ARG A 401 -10.09 -6.46 8.57
N PRO A 402 -10.89 -7.52 8.39
CA PRO A 402 -10.54 -8.63 7.51
C PRO A 402 -10.77 -8.27 6.04
N GLY A 403 -10.06 -8.94 5.14
CA GLY A 403 -10.30 -8.88 3.70
C GLY A 403 -8.99 -8.74 2.93
N VAL A 404 -8.99 -9.22 1.69
CA VAL A 404 -7.78 -9.39 0.85
C VAL A 404 -6.88 -8.14 0.83
N LEU A 405 -7.46 -6.94 0.74
CA LEU A 405 -6.69 -5.70 0.73
C LEU A 405 -6.03 -5.39 2.08
N HIS A 406 -6.74 -5.58 3.20
CA HIS A 406 -6.16 -5.42 4.53
C HIS A 406 -5.12 -6.51 4.82
N ASP A 407 -5.39 -7.74 4.39
CA ASP A 407 -4.48 -8.89 4.56
C ASP A 407 -3.16 -8.67 3.80
N ALA A 408 -3.24 -8.19 2.55
CA ALA A 408 -2.07 -7.84 1.74
C ALA A 408 -1.26 -6.70 2.38
N PHE A 409 -1.94 -5.65 2.87
CA PHE A 409 -1.27 -4.54 3.55
C PHE A 409 -0.61 -4.98 4.86
N ARG A 410 -1.28 -5.79 5.69
CA ARG A 410 -0.67 -6.39 6.90
C ARG A 410 0.55 -7.24 6.55
N GLY A 411 0.46 -8.05 5.49
CA GLY A 411 1.59 -8.83 5.01
C GLY A 411 2.78 -7.96 4.58
N MET A 412 2.52 -6.84 3.92
CA MET A 412 3.54 -5.85 3.55
C MET A 412 4.20 -5.23 4.79
N VAL A 413 3.41 -4.73 5.75
CA VAL A 413 3.94 -4.11 6.99
C VAL A 413 4.70 -5.13 7.84
N ALA A 414 4.24 -6.38 7.92
CA ALA A 414 4.94 -7.44 8.63
C ALA A 414 6.32 -7.75 8.00
N ARG A 415 6.38 -7.87 6.67
CA ARG A 415 7.65 -8.08 5.95
C ARG A 415 8.60 -6.90 6.10
N LEU A 416 8.09 -5.67 6.05
CA LEU A 416 8.91 -4.47 6.29
C LEU A 416 9.48 -4.45 7.71
N ASN A 417 8.66 -4.78 8.73
CA ASN A 417 9.16 -4.93 10.11
C ASN A 417 10.29 -5.97 10.19
N GLU A 418 10.11 -7.14 9.58
CA GLU A 418 11.12 -8.21 9.59
C GLU A 418 12.42 -7.76 8.90
N ILE A 419 12.33 -7.12 7.74
CA ILE A 419 13.49 -6.63 6.99
C ILE A 419 14.24 -5.56 7.79
N VAL A 420 13.54 -4.59 8.39
CA VAL A 420 14.15 -3.55 9.23
C VAL A 420 14.77 -4.14 10.50
N ALA A 421 14.09 -5.07 11.17
CA ALA A 421 14.63 -5.75 12.35
C ALA A 421 15.91 -6.53 12.03
N ARG A 422 15.90 -7.29 10.92
CA ARG A 422 17.06 -8.05 10.46
C ARG A 422 18.21 -7.14 10.03
N MET A 423 17.92 -6.01 9.36
CA MET A 423 18.95 -5.03 9.03
C MET A 423 19.59 -4.40 10.28
N ARG A 424 18.81 -4.14 11.36
CA ARG A 424 19.39 -3.68 12.64
C ARG A 424 20.34 -4.71 13.23
N GLU A 425 19.93 -5.97 13.28
CA GLU A 425 20.77 -7.08 13.78
C GLU A 425 22.06 -7.21 12.95
N THR A 426 21.94 -7.29 11.62
CA THR A 426 23.11 -7.38 10.73
C THR A 426 24.02 -6.15 10.85
N SER A 427 23.47 -4.96 11.08
CA SER A 427 24.28 -3.75 11.31
C SER A 427 25.12 -3.87 12.58
N LEU A 428 24.54 -4.38 13.67
CA LEU A 428 25.27 -4.64 14.92
C LEU A 428 26.36 -5.69 14.74
N GLU A 429 26.07 -6.76 14.00
CA GLU A 429 27.07 -7.79 13.65
C GLU A 429 28.23 -7.21 12.84
N VAL A 430 27.95 -6.37 11.84
CA VAL A 430 28.99 -5.70 11.03
C VAL A 430 29.81 -4.74 11.88
N ALA A 431 29.19 -3.98 12.78
CA ALA A 431 29.89 -3.09 13.70
C ALA A 431 30.82 -3.87 14.64
N ALA A 432 30.36 -5.00 15.18
CA ALA A 432 31.15 -5.87 16.04
C ALA A 432 32.33 -6.50 15.27
N ALA A 433 32.08 -7.03 14.07
CA ALA A 433 33.13 -7.59 13.21
C ALA A 433 34.16 -6.53 12.82
N ALA A 434 33.74 -5.31 12.51
CA ALA A 434 34.65 -4.20 12.22
C ALA A 434 35.54 -3.85 13.43
N ALA A 435 34.98 -3.87 14.65
CA ALA A 435 35.75 -3.64 15.87
C ALA A 435 36.76 -4.78 16.14
N GLU A 436 36.37 -6.03 15.88
CA GLU A 436 37.27 -7.19 15.99
C GLU A 436 38.42 -7.11 14.97
N ILE A 437 38.13 -6.74 13.72
CA ILE A 437 39.15 -6.54 12.68
C ILE A 437 40.12 -5.42 13.09
N ASP A 438 39.63 -4.29 13.65
CA ASP A 438 40.50 -3.20 14.12
C ASP A 438 41.42 -3.68 15.25
N ALA A 439 40.89 -4.42 16.23
CA ALA A 439 41.68 -4.98 17.31
C ALA A 439 42.76 -5.97 16.82
N LEU A 440 42.39 -6.89 15.92
CA LEU A 440 43.34 -7.85 15.33
C LEU A 440 44.41 -7.13 14.49
N THR A 441 44.02 -6.07 13.76
CA THR A 441 44.95 -5.27 12.97
C THR A 441 45.96 -4.54 13.87
N GLN A 442 45.52 -4.01 15.02
CA GLN A 442 46.42 -3.40 16.00
C GLN A 442 47.43 -4.41 16.59
N GLU A 443 46.98 -5.63 16.88
CA GLU A 443 47.88 -6.71 17.33
C GLU A 443 48.91 -7.07 16.25
N GLN A 444 48.45 -7.18 15.00
CA GLN A 444 49.33 -7.44 13.86
C GLN A 444 50.34 -6.30 13.60
N GLU A 445 49.94 -5.04 13.76
CA GLU A 445 50.83 -3.89 13.67
C GLU A 445 51.95 -3.95 14.73
N ALA A 446 51.60 -4.30 15.97
CA ALA A 446 52.57 -4.49 17.05
C ALA A 446 53.55 -5.64 16.76
N ALA A 447 53.04 -6.76 16.22
CA ALA A 447 53.85 -7.89 15.79
C ALA A 447 54.80 -7.49 14.64
N ALA A 448 54.31 -6.74 13.65
CA ALA A 448 55.12 -6.24 12.54
C ALA A 448 56.23 -5.28 13.01
N GLN A 449 55.97 -4.43 13.99
CA GLN A 449 57.00 -3.58 14.61
C GLN A 449 58.10 -4.40 15.27
N THR A 450 57.73 -5.45 16.02
CA THR A 450 58.70 -6.35 16.65
C THR A 450 59.49 -7.13 15.60
N GLN A 451 58.84 -7.58 14.54
CA GLN A 451 59.50 -8.26 13.42
C GLN A 451 60.49 -7.32 12.72
N SER A 452 60.14 -6.05 12.51
CA SER A 452 61.03 -5.04 11.95
C SER A 452 62.29 -4.84 12.82
N ALA A 453 62.14 -4.80 14.15
CA ALA A 453 63.28 -4.69 15.06
C ALA A 453 64.18 -5.94 14.99
N ASN A 454 63.59 -7.14 14.93
CA ASN A 454 64.35 -8.38 14.78
C ASN A 454 65.10 -8.46 13.44
N ILE A 455 64.50 -7.96 12.35
CA ILE A 455 65.14 -7.89 11.03
C ILE A 455 66.34 -6.93 11.05
N GLN A 456 66.22 -5.78 11.72
CA GLN A 456 67.34 -4.85 11.89
C GLN A 456 68.51 -5.50 12.66
N GLY A 457 68.19 -6.25 13.74
CA GLY A 457 69.19 -7.04 14.46
C GLY A 457 69.86 -8.08 13.55
N LEU A 458 69.07 -8.86 12.81
CA LEU A 458 69.57 -9.89 11.91
C LEU A 458 70.42 -9.31 10.78
N ALA A 459 70.07 -8.13 10.24
CA ALA A 459 70.87 -7.43 9.25
C ALA A 459 72.26 -7.05 9.82
N SER A 460 72.31 -6.57 11.07
CA SER A 460 73.56 -6.30 11.78
C SER A 460 74.39 -7.57 11.97
N ASP A 461 73.76 -8.69 12.33
CA ASP A 461 74.44 -9.97 12.52
C ASP A 461 75.05 -10.50 11.21
N VAL A 462 74.32 -10.37 10.09
CA VAL A 462 74.81 -10.74 8.75
C VAL A 462 76.01 -9.87 8.33
N LEU A 463 75.97 -8.56 8.60
CA LEU A 463 77.10 -7.67 8.35
C LEU A 463 78.33 -8.05 9.20
N SER A 464 78.11 -8.41 10.46
CA SER A 464 79.16 -8.89 11.37
C SER A 464 79.78 -10.21 10.89
N LEU A 465 78.95 -11.15 10.42
CA LEU A 465 79.40 -12.41 9.82
C LEU A 465 80.23 -12.19 8.56
N ALA A 466 79.81 -11.29 7.67
CA ALA A 466 80.56 -10.94 6.47
C ALA A 466 81.95 -10.36 6.82
N SER A 467 81.99 -9.44 7.79
CA SER A 467 83.25 -8.87 8.30
C SER A 467 84.17 -9.94 8.91
N SER A 468 83.60 -10.85 9.71
CA SER A 468 84.33 -11.94 10.35
C SER A 468 84.88 -12.94 9.32
N ALA A 469 84.11 -13.28 8.28
CA ALA A 469 84.57 -14.13 7.17
C ALA A 469 85.77 -13.48 6.45
N GLN A 470 85.71 -12.18 6.17
CA GLN A 470 86.83 -11.44 5.57
C GLN A 470 88.09 -11.46 6.45
N GLN A 471 87.93 -11.28 7.77
CA GLN A 471 89.05 -11.32 8.71
C GLN A 471 89.69 -12.71 8.80
N ILE A 472 88.87 -13.78 8.85
CA ILE A 472 89.36 -15.16 8.89
C ILE A 472 90.07 -15.51 7.58
N SER A 473 89.53 -15.10 6.43
CA SER A 473 90.18 -15.30 5.12
C SER A 473 91.58 -14.67 5.09
N SER A 474 91.71 -13.43 5.55
CA SER A 474 93.00 -12.73 5.64
C SER A 474 93.97 -13.42 6.59
N ALA A 475 93.47 -13.87 7.75
CA ALA A 475 94.27 -14.60 8.74
C ALA A 475 94.77 -15.95 8.18
N ALA A 476 93.91 -16.71 7.50
CA ALA A 476 94.28 -17.94 6.83
C ALA A 476 95.35 -17.68 5.76
N GLN A 477 95.18 -16.68 4.90
CA GLN A 477 96.21 -16.33 3.91
C GLN A 477 97.56 -15.99 4.57
N GLY A 478 97.54 -15.32 5.73
CA GLY A 478 98.74 -15.07 6.54
C GLY A 478 99.40 -16.35 7.05
N VAL A 479 98.62 -17.31 7.54
CA VAL A 479 99.10 -18.63 8.00
C VAL A 479 99.71 -19.42 6.83
N GLN A 480 99.05 -19.45 5.68
CA GLN A 480 99.57 -20.08 4.46
C GLN A 480 100.93 -19.50 4.07
N ASN A 481 101.05 -18.18 4.00
CA ASN A 481 102.31 -17.51 3.65
C ASN A 481 103.43 -17.83 4.66
N ASN A 482 103.11 -17.93 5.95
CA ASN A 482 104.08 -18.31 6.99
C ASN A 482 104.52 -19.77 6.86
N ALA A 483 103.59 -20.68 6.54
CA ALA A 483 103.90 -22.08 6.28
C ALA A 483 104.82 -22.26 5.07
N ASP A 484 104.56 -21.54 3.96
CA ASP A 484 105.41 -21.57 2.77
C ASP A 484 106.82 -21.03 3.06
N ARG A 485 106.92 -19.97 3.87
CA ARG A 485 108.22 -19.46 4.35
C ARG A 485 108.95 -20.46 5.24
N ALA A 486 108.23 -21.19 6.09
CA ALA A 486 108.81 -22.23 6.92
C ALA A 486 109.40 -23.36 6.06
N VAL A 487 108.65 -23.86 5.05
CA VAL A 487 109.14 -24.86 4.10
C VAL A 487 110.42 -24.39 3.41
N ASN A 488 110.44 -23.16 2.89
CA ASN A 488 111.62 -22.61 2.23
C ASN A 488 112.83 -22.50 3.17
N THR A 489 112.60 -22.05 4.41
CA THR A 489 113.66 -21.93 5.43
C THR A 489 114.20 -23.31 5.80
N THR A 490 113.33 -24.30 5.99
CA THR A 490 113.70 -25.67 6.32
C THR A 490 114.50 -26.33 5.19
N ASN A 491 114.11 -26.12 3.91
CA ASN A 491 114.87 -26.59 2.75
C ASN A 491 116.28 -25.97 2.70
N ALA A 492 116.40 -24.66 2.97
CA ALA A 492 117.70 -23.99 3.04
C ALA A 492 118.58 -24.54 4.18
N THR A 493 117.99 -24.80 5.36
CA THR A 493 118.71 -25.42 6.48
C THR A 493 119.19 -26.84 6.14
N ALA A 494 118.36 -27.65 5.47
CA ALA A 494 118.73 -28.99 5.05
C ALA A 494 119.93 -28.99 4.08
N GLU A 495 119.97 -28.04 3.14
CA GLU A 495 121.10 -27.85 2.21
C GLU A 495 122.40 -27.48 2.95
N VAL A 496 122.32 -26.56 3.91
CA VAL A 496 123.49 -26.17 4.73
C VAL A 496 124.02 -27.35 5.55
N ILE A 497 123.13 -28.18 6.11
CA ILE A 497 123.56 -29.38 6.84
C ILE A 497 124.15 -30.45 5.91
N ALA A 498 123.65 -30.59 4.68
CA ALA A 498 124.24 -31.48 3.68
C ALA A 498 125.68 -31.05 3.33
N GLN A 499 125.91 -29.76 3.15
CA GLN A 499 127.25 -29.20 2.94
C GLN A 499 128.15 -29.41 4.16
N LEU A 500 127.64 -29.20 5.38
CA LEU A 500 128.38 -29.45 6.62
C LEU A 500 128.81 -30.92 6.74
N ARG A 501 127.94 -31.88 6.39
CA ARG A 501 128.28 -33.31 6.38
C ARG A 501 129.37 -33.62 5.36
N ALA A 502 129.28 -33.07 4.15
CA ALA A 502 130.33 -33.23 3.15
C ALA A 502 131.69 -32.69 3.64
N HIS A 503 131.71 -31.53 4.31
CA HIS A 503 132.92 -30.99 4.93
C HIS A 503 133.44 -31.89 6.05
N ALA A 504 132.56 -32.41 6.92
CA ALA A 504 132.94 -33.33 8.00
C ALA A 504 133.56 -34.63 7.46
N THR A 505 132.99 -35.22 6.41
CA THR A 505 133.54 -36.39 5.72
C THR A 505 134.95 -36.11 5.16
N ASN A 506 135.15 -34.97 4.49
CA ASN A 506 136.46 -34.57 3.98
C ASN A 506 137.49 -34.41 5.11
N VAL A 507 137.09 -33.83 6.24
CA VAL A 507 137.95 -33.73 7.43
C VAL A 507 138.28 -35.13 7.98
N GLY A 508 137.31 -36.05 8.01
CA GLY A 508 137.53 -37.45 8.40
C GLY A 508 138.56 -38.17 7.53
N GLU A 509 138.54 -37.95 6.21
CA GLU A 509 139.54 -38.48 5.27
C GLU A 509 140.94 -37.89 5.53
N LEU A 510 141.03 -36.59 5.76
CA LEU A 510 142.28 -35.91 6.12
C LEU A 510 142.84 -36.46 7.45
N LEU A 511 141.98 -36.67 8.45
CA LEU A 511 142.37 -37.26 9.73
C LEU A 511 142.91 -38.68 9.55
N ARG A 512 142.28 -39.51 8.69
CA ARG A 512 142.78 -40.85 8.36
C ARG A 512 144.18 -40.80 7.73
N LEU A 513 144.44 -39.84 6.86
CA LEU A 513 145.76 -39.64 6.26
C LEU A 513 146.80 -39.19 7.31
N ILE A 514 146.43 -38.29 8.22
CA ILE A 514 147.31 -37.83 9.30
C ILE A 514 147.64 -38.98 10.26
N ASP A 515 146.66 -39.82 10.60
CA ASP A 515 146.81 -41.04 11.40
C ASP A 515 147.82 -41.99 10.75
N GLU A 516 147.67 -42.24 9.44
CA GLU A 516 148.58 -43.07 8.64
C GLU A 516 150.00 -42.49 8.59
N ILE A 517 150.14 -41.16 8.49
CA ILE A 517 151.44 -40.48 8.55
C ILE A 517 152.06 -40.60 9.95
N ALA A 518 151.26 -40.47 11.01
CA ALA A 518 151.70 -40.59 12.40
C ALA A 518 152.16 -42.03 12.70
N GLU A 519 151.40 -43.05 12.29
CA GLU A 519 151.75 -44.47 12.44
C GLU A 519 153.04 -44.81 11.67
N ARG A 520 153.17 -44.34 10.42
CA ARG A 520 154.43 -44.47 9.65
C ARG A 520 155.59 -43.75 10.34
N SER A 521 155.35 -42.59 10.92
CA SER A 521 156.37 -41.80 11.64
C SER A 521 156.79 -42.49 12.94
N ASP A 522 155.86 -43.13 13.66
CA ASP A 522 156.14 -43.95 14.83
C ASP A 522 156.98 -45.18 14.46
N LEU A 523 156.64 -45.86 13.37
CA LEU A 523 157.44 -46.97 12.84
C LEU A 523 158.85 -46.54 12.39
N LEU A 524 158.96 -45.36 11.75
CA LEU A 524 160.25 -44.74 11.41
C LEU A 524 161.06 -44.40 12.66
N ALA A 525 160.42 -43.85 13.69
CA ALA A 525 161.03 -43.53 14.97
C ALA A 525 161.44 -44.78 15.75
N LEU A 526 160.65 -45.86 15.69
CA LEU A 526 160.99 -47.17 16.26
C LEU A 526 162.22 -47.77 15.58
N ASN A 527 162.26 -47.74 14.25
CA ASN A 527 163.42 -48.18 13.46
C ASN A 527 164.66 -47.32 13.78
N GLY A 528 164.50 -46.01 13.89
CA GLY A 528 165.57 -45.08 14.28
C GLY A 528 166.09 -45.33 15.70
N SER A 529 165.21 -45.67 16.64
CA SER A 529 165.58 -46.03 18.01
C SER A 529 166.36 -47.35 18.05
N LEU A 530 165.96 -48.34 17.26
CA LEU A 530 166.64 -49.64 17.14
C LEU A 530 168.06 -49.48 16.56
N GLU A 531 168.22 -48.65 15.53
CA GLU A 531 169.52 -48.41 14.90
C GLU A 531 170.44 -47.55 15.78
N ALA A 532 169.87 -46.63 16.57
CA ALA A 532 170.62 -45.89 17.57
C ALA A 532 171.13 -46.78 18.73
N ILE A 533 170.36 -47.81 19.13
CA ILE A 533 170.81 -48.85 20.09
C ILE A 533 171.98 -49.66 19.48
N ARG A 534 171.92 -49.99 18.18
CA ARG A 534 173.01 -50.68 17.47
C ARG A 534 174.30 -49.87 17.36
N ALA A 535 174.22 -48.55 17.26
CA ALA A 535 175.38 -47.65 17.13
C ALA A 535 176.12 -47.33 18.46
N GLY A 536 175.61 -47.78 19.61
CA GLY A 536 176.27 -47.59 20.92
C GLY A 536 176.43 -46.12 21.35
N GLU A 537 177.58 -45.73 21.91
CA GLU A 537 177.85 -44.36 22.42
C GLU A 537 177.66 -43.26 21.34
N ALA A 538 177.97 -43.55 20.07
CA ALA A 538 177.83 -42.61 18.96
C ALA A 538 176.36 -42.35 18.56
N GLY A 539 175.43 -43.21 18.96
CA GLY A 539 174.00 -43.15 18.62
C GLY A 539 173.13 -42.36 19.61
N ARG A 540 173.65 -41.90 20.76
CA ARG A 540 172.84 -41.25 21.83
C ARG A 540 171.99 -40.05 21.35
N GLY A 541 172.55 -39.20 20.50
CA GLY A 541 171.81 -38.05 19.93
C GLY A 541 170.68 -38.47 19.00
N PHE A 542 170.90 -39.51 18.19
CA PHE A 542 169.88 -40.10 17.32
C PHE A 542 168.77 -40.80 18.12
N ALA A 543 169.12 -41.50 19.21
CA ALA A 543 168.15 -42.13 20.10
C ALA A 543 167.19 -41.11 20.73
N LEU A 544 167.70 -39.94 21.15
CA LEU A 544 166.87 -38.86 21.70
C LEU A 544 165.90 -38.28 20.65
N VAL A 545 166.38 -38.05 19.43
CA VAL A 545 165.53 -37.57 18.33
C VAL A 545 164.46 -38.60 17.98
N ALA A 546 164.82 -39.88 17.90
CA ALA A 546 163.88 -40.96 17.63
C ALA A 546 162.82 -41.10 18.74
N ALA A 547 163.19 -40.99 20.02
CA ALA A 547 162.24 -40.99 21.14
C ALA A 547 161.28 -39.79 21.10
N GLU A 548 161.76 -38.58 20.78
CA GLU A 548 160.88 -37.41 20.66
C GLU A 548 159.98 -37.48 19.41
N MET A 549 160.45 -38.06 18.29
CA MET A 549 159.63 -38.33 17.11
C MET A 549 158.51 -39.34 17.38
N ARG A 550 158.82 -40.41 18.12
CA ARG A 550 157.81 -41.37 18.59
C ARG A 550 156.79 -40.70 19.51
N ARG A 551 157.25 -39.92 20.50
CA ARG A 551 156.35 -39.19 21.41
C ARG A 551 155.47 -38.17 20.67
N LEU A 552 156.01 -37.54 19.62
CA LEU A 552 155.25 -36.66 18.74
C LEU A 552 154.20 -37.44 17.95
N ALA A 553 154.57 -38.58 17.37
CA ALA A 553 153.64 -39.47 16.65
C ALA A 553 152.50 -39.96 17.56
N GLU A 554 152.80 -40.49 18.75
CA GLU A 554 151.80 -40.90 19.75
C GLU A 554 150.86 -39.74 20.14
N ARG A 555 151.40 -38.51 20.27
CA ARG A 555 150.60 -37.31 20.55
C ARG A 555 149.71 -36.90 19.36
N VAL A 556 150.22 -37.04 18.13
CA VAL A 556 149.44 -36.78 16.91
C VAL A 556 148.30 -37.77 16.81
N THR A 557 148.54 -39.07 17.01
CA THR A 557 147.48 -40.11 17.02
C THR A 557 146.40 -39.82 18.06
N GLY A 558 146.77 -39.53 19.31
CA GLY A 558 145.79 -39.17 20.34
C GLY A 558 144.99 -37.89 20.00
N THR A 559 145.63 -36.90 19.38
CA THR A 559 144.93 -35.68 18.90
C THR A 559 143.99 -36.01 17.74
N VAL A 560 144.38 -36.89 16.82
CA VAL A 560 143.55 -37.34 15.70
C VAL A 560 142.32 -38.10 16.21
N GLU A 561 142.47 -38.97 17.21
CA GLU A 561 141.35 -39.67 17.87
C GLU A 561 140.36 -38.68 18.49
N ASP A 562 140.84 -37.68 19.23
CA ASP A 562 140.00 -36.62 19.82
C ASP A 562 139.25 -35.81 18.75
N VAL A 563 139.91 -35.43 17.65
CA VAL A 563 139.25 -34.68 16.56
C VAL A 563 138.27 -35.58 15.81
N ARG A 564 138.59 -36.85 15.58
CA ARG A 564 137.70 -37.84 14.96
C ARG A 564 136.42 -37.99 15.78
N ALA A 565 136.53 -38.12 17.11
CA ALA A 565 135.37 -38.17 18.00
C ALA A 565 134.45 -36.92 17.88
N ARG A 566 135.03 -35.72 17.68
CA ARG A 566 134.26 -34.49 17.44
C ARG A 566 133.60 -34.46 16.06
N VAL A 567 134.28 -34.97 15.03
CA VAL A 567 133.70 -35.10 13.67
C VAL A 567 132.52 -36.07 13.69
N ASP A 568 132.63 -37.20 14.38
CA ASP A 568 131.55 -38.17 14.54
C ASP A 568 130.34 -37.57 15.28
N ASP A 569 130.57 -36.69 16.26
CA ASP A 569 129.50 -35.97 16.96
C ASP A 569 128.81 -34.94 16.04
N ILE A 570 129.58 -34.22 15.21
CA ILE A 570 129.04 -33.32 14.18
C ILE A 570 128.18 -34.10 13.18
N GLU A 571 128.62 -35.27 12.71
CA GLU A 571 127.82 -36.11 11.82
C GLU A 571 126.52 -36.58 12.47
N ARG A 572 126.58 -37.09 13.72
CA ARG A 572 125.40 -37.51 14.47
C ARG A 572 124.42 -36.35 14.69
N SER A 573 124.92 -35.19 15.07
CA SER A 573 124.13 -33.96 15.20
C SER A 573 123.53 -33.52 13.87
N GLY A 574 124.27 -33.66 12.77
CA GLY A 574 123.79 -33.43 11.41
C GLY A 574 122.62 -34.34 11.03
N VAL A 575 122.70 -35.64 11.32
CA VAL A 575 121.58 -36.60 11.10
C VAL A 575 120.34 -36.17 11.89
N ALA A 576 120.51 -35.89 13.20
CA ALA A 576 119.39 -35.48 14.05
C ALA A 576 118.74 -34.18 13.54
N THR A 577 119.54 -33.24 13.04
CA THR A 577 119.06 -31.99 12.45
C THR A 577 118.29 -32.20 11.15
N VAL A 578 118.72 -33.14 10.29
CA VAL A 578 117.98 -33.52 9.07
C VAL A 578 116.61 -34.11 9.42
N ILE A 579 116.53 -35.02 10.38
CA ILE A 579 115.25 -35.60 10.83
C ILE A 579 114.32 -34.51 11.39
N ALA A 580 114.86 -33.61 12.21
CA ALA A 580 114.08 -32.50 12.77
C ALA A 580 113.60 -31.51 11.69
N THR A 581 114.40 -31.26 10.66
CA THR A 581 114.00 -30.42 9.52
C THR A 581 112.96 -31.13 8.64
N GLU A 582 113.06 -32.43 8.39
CA GLU A 582 112.00 -33.18 7.70
C GLU A 582 110.66 -33.11 8.44
N GLY A 583 110.65 -33.33 9.76
CA GLY A 583 109.45 -33.18 10.58
C GLY A 583 108.88 -31.75 10.57
N SER A 584 109.75 -30.74 10.60
CA SER A 584 109.34 -29.33 10.48
C SER A 584 108.72 -29.02 9.10
N ARG A 585 109.26 -29.62 8.03
CA ARG A 585 108.73 -29.47 6.66
C ARG A 585 107.36 -30.12 6.53
N GLU A 586 107.17 -31.31 7.10
CA GLU A 586 105.87 -31.99 7.14
C GLU A 586 104.83 -31.15 7.90
N LEU A 587 105.17 -30.66 9.08
CA LEU A 587 104.28 -29.79 9.87
C LEU A 587 103.90 -28.51 9.11
N ALA A 588 104.86 -27.88 8.42
CA ALA A 588 104.60 -26.71 7.60
C ALA A 588 103.66 -27.03 6.42
N ASN A 589 103.87 -28.16 5.73
CA ASN A 589 102.98 -28.60 4.65
C ASN A 589 101.56 -28.90 5.14
N LEU A 590 101.41 -29.56 6.29
CA LEU A 590 100.10 -29.80 6.93
C LEU A 590 99.42 -28.48 7.32
N THR A 591 100.17 -27.52 7.87
CA THR A 591 99.68 -26.19 8.22
C THR A 591 99.17 -25.44 6.98
N ALA A 592 99.91 -25.50 5.87
CA ALA A 592 99.49 -24.95 4.58
C ALA A 592 98.22 -25.63 4.04
N ALA A 593 98.15 -26.96 4.09
CA ALA A 593 96.97 -27.69 3.65
C ALA A 593 95.72 -27.30 4.45
N ALA A 594 95.82 -27.27 5.78
CA ALA A 594 94.73 -26.82 6.66
C ALA A 594 94.32 -25.37 6.39
N SER A 595 95.28 -24.50 6.11
CA SER A 595 95.00 -23.10 5.77
C SER A 595 94.20 -22.96 4.47
N ARG A 596 94.52 -23.76 3.43
CA ARG A 596 93.75 -23.78 2.17
C ARG A 596 92.33 -24.29 2.37
N GLU A 597 92.15 -25.31 3.22
CA GLU A 597 90.83 -25.83 3.56
C GLU A 597 89.98 -24.79 4.29
N ILE A 598 90.57 -24.05 5.24
CA ILE A 598 89.90 -22.92 5.91
C ILE A 598 89.50 -21.85 4.90
N THR A 599 90.37 -21.47 3.96
CA THR A 599 90.04 -20.48 2.92
C THR A 599 88.84 -20.94 2.08
N ALA A 600 88.83 -22.20 1.63
CA ALA A 600 87.71 -22.74 0.86
C ALA A 600 86.39 -22.74 1.65
N ALA A 601 86.42 -23.13 2.93
CA ALA A 601 85.25 -23.09 3.80
C ALA A 601 84.73 -21.65 4.01
N ILE A 602 85.64 -20.66 4.08
CA ILE A 602 85.28 -19.25 4.23
C ILE A 602 84.71 -18.66 2.94
N GLU A 603 85.16 -19.11 1.76
CA GLU A 603 84.55 -18.73 0.48
C GLU A 603 83.09 -19.20 0.42
N GLU A 604 82.82 -20.45 0.80
CA GLU A 604 81.45 -20.99 0.89
C GLU A 604 80.62 -20.22 1.92
N GLN A 605 81.18 -19.96 3.10
CA GLN A 605 80.50 -19.16 4.14
C GLN A 605 80.19 -17.74 3.67
N SER A 606 81.06 -17.11 2.88
CA SER A 606 80.84 -15.78 2.33
C SER A 606 79.66 -15.77 1.35
N ALA A 607 79.60 -16.76 0.44
CA ALA A 607 78.47 -16.93 -0.46
C ALA A 607 77.14 -17.16 0.29
N ASN A 608 77.17 -17.98 1.35
CA ASN A 608 76.01 -18.21 2.21
C ASN A 608 75.58 -16.94 2.96
N THR A 609 76.53 -16.12 3.40
CA THR A 609 76.27 -14.86 4.09
C THR A 609 75.67 -13.81 3.14
N GLU A 610 76.14 -13.74 1.89
CA GLU A 610 75.54 -12.90 0.85
C GLU A 610 74.10 -13.31 0.56
N GLN A 611 73.85 -14.63 0.42
CA GLN A 611 72.50 -15.14 0.25
C GLN A 611 71.61 -14.83 1.46
N ALA A 612 72.14 -14.94 2.68
CA ALA A 612 71.42 -14.56 3.89
C ALA A 612 71.06 -13.07 3.88
N SER A 613 71.99 -12.19 3.46
CA SER A 613 71.73 -10.76 3.30
C SER A 613 70.56 -10.47 2.36
N HIS A 614 70.53 -11.11 1.19
CA HIS A 614 69.42 -10.99 0.24
C HIS A 614 68.09 -11.46 0.83
N ARG A 615 68.09 -12.56 1.60
CA ARG A 615 66.88 -13.05 2.28
C ARG A 615 66.40 -12.08 3.35
N VAL A 616 67.30 -11.51 4.14
CA VAL A 616 66.97 -10.48 5.16
C VAL A 616 66.32 -9.27 4.49
N GLN A 617 66.87 -8.78 3.38
CA GLN A 617 66.27 -7.68 2.63
C GLN A 617 64.88 -8.03 2.08
N SER A 618 64.72 -9.23 1.52
CA SER A 618 63.41 -9.68 1.01
C SER A 618 62.36 -9.78 2.13
N VAL A 619 62.75 -10.24 3.32
CA VAL A 619 61.85 -10.31 4.48
C VAL A 619 61.51 -8.89 4.98
N ALA A 620 62.48 -7.97 4.98
CA ALA A 620 62.23 -6.56 5.31
C ALA A 620 61.16 -5.94 4.38
N ASP A 621 61.30 -6.14 3.07
CA ASP A 621 60.33 -5.65 2.08
C ASP A 621 58.93 -6.26 2.28
N GLN A 622 58.86 -7.54 2.66
CA GLN A 622 57.58 -8.20 2.99
C GLN A 622 56.93 -7.61 4.22
N VAL A 623 57.69 -7.30 5.27
CA VAL A 623 57.16 -6.63 6.47
C VAL A 623 56.62 -5.24 6.13
N VAL A 624 57.32 -4.46 5.32
CA VAL A 624 56.82 -3.14 4.86
C VAL A 624 55.49 -3.29 4.11
N LYS A 625 55.39 -4.24 3.18
CA LYS A 625 54.14 -4.51 2.45
C LYS A 625 53.02 -4.97 3.38
N ALA A 626 53.32 -5.80 4.38
CA ALA A 626 52.37 -6.26 5.37
C ALA A 626 51.81 -5.07 6.19
N THR A 627 52.67 -4.15 6.64
CA THR A 627 52.25 -2.93 7.35
C THR A 627 51.36 -2.03 6.49
N MET A 628 51.66 -1.89 5.20
CA MET A 628 50.79 -1.15 4.28
C MET A 628 49.41 -1.80 4.13
N ALA A 629 49.36 -3.13 4.00
CA ALA A 629 48.13 -3.89 3.92
C ALA A 629 47.31 -3.76 5.21
N MET A 630 47.95 -3.81 6.39
CA MET A 630 47.30 -3.59 7.68
C MET A 630 46.66 -2.19 7.76
N SER A 631 47.36 -1.14 7.32
CA SER A 631 46.82 0.22 7.26
C SER A 631 45.57 0.34 6.36
N GLN A 632 45.57 -0.36 5.22
CA GLN A 632 44.40 -0.44 4.34
C GLN A 632 43.24 -1.20 5.01
N THR A 633 43.52 -2.33 5.67
CA THR A 633 42.53 -3.11 6.43
C THR A 633 41.90 -2.28 7.54
N ARG A 634 42.70 -1.50 8.28
CA ARG A 634 42.23 -0.58 9.31
C ARG A 634 41.26 0.47 8.74
N THR A 635 41.62 1.05 7.58
CA THR A 635 40.77 2.03 6.89
C THR A 635 39.44 1.39 6.45
N ALA A 636 39.49 0.16 5.92
CA ALA A 636 38.29 -0.58 5.53
C ALA A 636 37.40 -0.91 6.73
N ALA A 637 37.98 -1.35 7.86
CA ALA A 637 37.26 -1.61 9.10
C ALA A 637 36.57 -0.33 9.64
N ALA A 638 37.27 0.81 9.61
CA ALA A 638 36.68 2.09 9.97
C ALA A 638 35.47 2.46 9.09
N GLY A 639 35.59 2.24 7.77
CA GLY A 639 34.48 2.44 6.82
C GLY A 639 33.30 1.50 7.05
N LEU A 640 33.54 0.22 7.36
CA LEU A 640 32.48 -0.73 7.73
C LEU A 640 31.73 -0.27 8.98
N ARG A 641 32.44 0.22 9.99
CA ARG A 641 31.84 0.75 11.22
C ARG A 641 30.99 2.00 10.96
N GLU A 642 31.44 2.88 10.07
CA GLU A 642 30.66 4.05 9.64
C GLU A 642 29.39 3.65 8.89
N HIS A 643 29.48 2.70 7.96
CA HIS A 643 28.31 2.18 7.25
C HIS A 643 27.32 1.48 8.18
N ALA A 644 27.80 0.73 9.17
CA ALA A 644 26.93 0.15 10.19
C ALA A 644 26.22 1.22 11.03
N ALA A 645 26.93 2.26 11.47
CA ALA A 645 26.33 3.38 12.20
C ALA A 645 25.29 4.14 11.36
N GLU A 646 25.55 4.34 10.06
CA GLU A 646 24.59 4.97 9.15
C GLU A 646 23.35 4.08 8.92
N LEU A 647 23.53 2.77 8.73
CA LEU A 647 22.42 1.82 8.65
C LEU A 647 21.58 1.83 9.93
N GLU A 648 22.22 1.84 11.10
CA GLU A 648 21.53 1.93 12.38
C GLU A 648 20.70 3.23 12.48
N ARG A 649 21.26 4.36 12.07
CA ARG A 649 20.56 5.66 12.04
C ARG A 649 19.37 5.66 11.08
N LEU A 650 19.53 5.11 9.88
CA LEU A 650 18.43 4.97 8.91
C LEU A 650 17.33 4.08 9.48
N MET A 651 17.70 2.96 10.09
CA MET A 651 16.75 2.03 10.70
C MET A 651 16.09 2.60 11.95
N ALA A 652 16.74 3.50 12.70
CA ALA A 652 16.18 4.16 13.88
C ALA A 652 14.97 5.07 13.54
N THR A 653 14.85 5.50 12.28
CA THR A 653 13.68 6.25 11.78
C THR A 653 12.41 5.38 11.79
N PHE A 654 12.56 4.05 11.73
CA PHE A 654 11.44 3.12 11.74
C PHE A 654 11.09 2.69 13.16
N GLU A 655 9.84 2.88 13.56
CA GLU A 655 9.29 2.37 14.80
C GLU A 655 8.79 0.95 14.56
N LEU A 656 9.58 -0.02 15.03
CA LEU A 656 9.23 -1.43 14.93
C LEU A 656 8.11 -1.78 15.89
N ARG A 657 7.25 -2.70 15.47
CA ARG A 657 6.33 -3.35 16.40
C ARG A 657 7.17 -4.18 17.37
N GLU A 658 7.09 -3.88 18.67
CA GLU A 658 7.67 -4.76 19.69
C GLU A 658 7.09 -6.15 19.46
N HIS A 659 7.94 -7.07 19.00
CA HIS A 659 7.62 -8.48 19.09
C HIS A 659 7.44 -8.75 20.58
N PRO A 660 6.30 -9.34 21.02
CA PRO A 660 6.19 -9.76 22.40
C PRO A 660 7.39 -10.65 22.67
N ASN A 661 8.27 -10.19 23.57
CA ASN A 661 9.57 -10.77 23.84
C ASN A 661 9.48 -12.29 23.83
N ALA A 662 10.35 -12.93 23.04
CA ALA A 662 10.57 -14.38 23.09
C ALA A 662 11.01 -14.85 24.50
N ASP A 663 11.29 -13.92 25.43
CA ASP A 663 11.51 -14.20 26.84
C ASP A 663 10.27 -14.79 27.54
N ASN A 664 9.05 -14.44 27.13
CA ASN A 664 7.83 -15.06 27.68
C ASN A 664 7.64 -16.52 27.24
N SER A 665 8.28 -16.95 26.14
CA SER A 665 8.23 -18.36 25.72
C SER A 665 9.14 -19.27 26.55
N ARG A 666 10.20 -18.71 27.16
CA ARG A 666 11.02 -19.41 28.16
C ARG A 666 10.32 -19.57 29.50
N ASP A 667 9.50 -18.60 29.90
CA ASP A 667 8.72 -18.68 31.14
C ASP A 667 7.46 -19.54 31.00
N ALA A 668 6.82 -19.56 29.82
CA ALA A 668 5.73 -20.50 29.53
C ALA A 668 6.21 -21.97 29.54
N ALA A 669 7.40 -22.25 29.00
CA ALA A 669 7.99 -23.60 29.05
C ALA A 669 8.40 -24.04 30.47
N LYS A 670 8.67 -23.10 31.39
CA LYS A 670 8.93 -23.40 32.81
C LYS A 670 7.66 -23.62 33.63
N LEU A 671 6.52 -23.09 33.20
CA LEU A 671 5.21 -23.30 33.83
C LEU A 671 4.56 -24.62 33.42
N GLU A 672 4.89 -25.17 32.24
CA GLU A 672 4.45 -26.52 31.82
C GLU A 672 5.27 -27.66 32.43
N GLN A 673 6.39 -27.35 33.10
CA GLN A 673 7.25 -28.31 33.82
C GLN A 673 7.07 -28.30 35.35
N ARG A 674 6.07 -27.60 35.87
CA ARG A 674 5.64 -27.63 37.28
C ARG A 674 4.21 -28.15 37.37
#